data_AF-A0A5N5JTZ3-F1
#
_entry.id   AF-A0A5N5JTZ3-F1
#
_cell.length_a   1.000
_cell.length_b   1.000
_cell.length_c   1.000
_cell.angle_alpha   90.00
_cell.angle_beta   90.00
_cell.angle_gamma   90.00
#
_symmetry.space_group_name_H-M   'P 1'
#
loop_
_entity.id
_entity.type
_entity.pdbx_description
1 polymer ?
#
loop_
_entity_poly.entity_id
_entity_poly.type
_entity_poly.pdbx_seq_one_letter_code
_entity_poly.pdbx_strand_id
1 'polypeptide(L)'
;MSSSDLGYRSGEANHLSEVRSVLLGCRNAGKSSSGNTILGREDFDLQESAQCVMRHGEVAGRKITVVEAPGWQRNKAVRNSSDLLKQEIVHSVSMCPPGPHAVLLVLRLDFKSWKSEKNVLQGYLNLLGDNVWHHTIVLFTFGDSLGDSTIEQHIERGEAYIQWLIEKCGNRYHVFNNKKRDDDSQVTELLEKIEMMVAGNRGCHLEMDTKVLTKVEHETKKKKKEKKSKVEESAAPNSPPVRRPAKMVSPIPSGPLSHTHQNNPGKVFEPEDQCNPKLTHSTQVKGPATSQKHQPADIQQFTPELGEICAEDKNGHEYRFLCPHAGQFMCKLTNLVFEMEGKGEVLYRIVSWDSRLLDELGQKPAGPLYNIDCLEGSICHLHLPHCETRTDVVELTVAHVTDGNMEIIQPLKVTNTHVIINIQGLSRFGLMISRWSINKKAQVLLFYEKRMSKLYIHLLPKNVPVKEVQKIHEGNTYIMTSSKCQLTPGKKYRPCCKTTDCDYVSQPEDEKFDCDYDPNYHPTFEVLFDPAVNKVTLSVIDEKDQVVWRPRMVLLTGTERASPGMDTTGADFVDQHREKLIQRVFSVMEIADRLKSKKMISDEMYSNISVESSSYKQMRLLYRSLDSGGRAVKAEFYKILREKQPFIVDDLESGVSLT
;
A
#
# COMPACT_ATOMS: atom_id res chain seq x y z
N MET A 1 -70.16 -21.49 -29.84
CA MET A 1 -69.52 -22.73 -30.36
C MET A 1 -68.06 -22.39 -30.60
N SER A 2 -67.18 -22.73 -29.66
CA SER A 2 -66.40 -23.98 -29.62
C SER A 2 -65.38 -24.05 -30.77
N SER A 3 -64.08 -23.78 -30.56
CA SER A 3 -63.09 -24.47 -29.70
C SER A 3 -62.53 -25.75 -30.33
N SER A 4 -61.26 -25.70 -30.75
CA SER A 4 -60.27 -26.78 -30.56
C SER A 4 -58.86 -26.35 -31.04
N ASP A 5 -57.85 -26.78 -30.29
CA ASP A 5 -56.43 -26.96 -30.65
C ASP A 5 -55.68 -25.91 -31.50
N LEU A 6 -55.00 -25.02 -30.77
CA LEU A 6 -53.54 -24.96 -30.85
C LEU A 6 -52.99 -24.99 -29.42
N GLY A 7 -52.28 -26.07 -29.08
CA GLY A 7 -52.02 -26.45 -27.69
C GLY A 7 -51.15 -25.45 -26.93
N TYR A 8 -51.72 -24.85 -25.87
CA TYR A 8 -51.00 -24.00 -24.92
C TYR A 8 -50.07 -24.85 -24.06
N ARG A 9 -48.91 -25.25 -24.61
CA ARG A 9 -47.81 -25.78 -23.79
C ARG A 9 -47.39 -24.67 -22.82
N SER A 10 -47.71 -24.88 -21.54
CA SER A 10 -47.04 -24.18 -20.45
C SER A 10 -45.55 -24.25 -20.69
N GLY A 11 -44.92 -23.11 -20.97
CA GLY A 11 -43.48 -23.04 -21.09
C GLY A 11 -42.89 -23.29 -19.72
N GLU A 12 -42.30 -24.47 -19.51
CA GLU A 12 -41.34 -24.66 -18.42
C GLU A 12 -40.30 -23.54 -18.55
N ALA A 13 -40.08 -22.79 -17.47
CA ALA A 13 -39.02 -21.80 -17.46
C ALA A 13 -37.71 -22.53 -17.79
N ASN A 14 -36.94 -22.02 -18.76
CA ASN A 14 -35.72 -22.67 -19.27
C ASN A 14 -34.60 -22.60 -18.22
N HIS A 15 -34.75 -23.39 -17.17
CA HIS A 15 -33.93 -23.37 -15.96
C HIS A 15 -32.54 -23.92 -16.27
N LEU A 16 -31.57 -23.02 -16.38
CA LEU A 16 -30.20 -23.34 -16.70
C LEU A 16 -29.50 -23.84 -15.43
N SER A 17 -29.34 -25.17 -15.34
CA SER A 17 -28.56 -25.83 -14.29
C SER A 17 -27.10 -25.34 -14.18
N GLU A 18 -26.60 -24.68 -15.23
CA GLU A 18 -25.33 -23.95 -15.23
C GLU A 18 -25.44 -22.61 -15.96
N VAL A 19 -24.96 -21.53 -15.35
CA VAL A 19 -24.87 -20.20 -15.96
C VAL A 19 -23.41 -19.72 -15.97
N ARG A 20 -22.85 -19.52 -17.17
CA ARG A 20 -21.51 -18.93 -17.37
C ARG A 20 -21.66 -17.47 -17.83
N SER A 21 -21.06 -16.51 -17.13
CA SER A 21 -21.11 -15.09 -17.50
C SER A 21 -19.74 -14.42 -17.49
N VAL A 22 -19.58 -13.40 -18.33
CA VAL A 22 -18.38 -12.54 -18.38
C VAL A 22 -18.77 -11.12 -17.99
N LEU A 23 -18.05 -10.53 -17.04
CA LEU A 23 -18.21 -9.13 -16.65
C LEU A 23 -17.27 -8.25 -17.50
N LEU A 24 -17.85 -7.38 -18.32
CA LEU A 24 -17.13 -6.36 -19.11
C LEU A 24 -17.59 -4.97 -18.69
N GLY A 25 -16.76 -3.95 -18.92
CA GLY A 25 -17.06 -2.57 -18.51
C GLY A 25 -15.81 -1.79 -18.12
N CYS A 26 -15.95 -0.47 -18.08
CA CYS A 26 -14.83 0.43 -17.78
C CYS A 26 -14.22 0.18 -16.39
N ARG A 27 -13.05 0.77 -16.16
CA ARG A 27 -12.40 0.83 -14.85
C ARG A 27 -13.34 1.46 -13.82
N ASN A 28 -13.33 0.90 -12.60
CA ASN A 28 -14.17 1.30 -11.47
C ASN A 28 -15.69 1.28 -11.73
N ALA A 29 -16.17 0.50 -12.71
CA ALA A 29 -17.60 0.32 -12.99
C ALA A 29 -18.36 -0.53 -11.95
N GLY A 30 -17.66 -1.19 -11.02
CA GLY A 30 -18.28 -2.07 -10.02
C GLY A 30 -18.34 -3.55 -10.42
N LYS A 31 -17.60 -3.99 -11.45
CA LYS A 31 -17.55 -5.38 -11.93
C LYS A 31 -17.29 -6.39 -10.81
N SER A 32 -16.17 -6.30 -10.11
CA SER A 32 -15.81 -7.18 -8.99
C SER A 32 -16.90 -7.23 -7.90
N SER A 33 -17.50 -6.08 -7.58
CA SER A 33 -18.62 -5.98 -6.63
C SER A 33 -19.89 -6.68 -7.13
N SER A 34 -20.17 -6.61 -8.44
CA SER A 34 -21.27 -7.33 -9.06
C SER A 34 -21.00 -8.84 -9.15
N GLY A 35 -19.75 -9.26 -9.36
CA GLY A 35 -19.33 -10.67 -9.27
C GLY A 35 -19.50 -11.23 -7.86
N ASN A 36 -19.13 -10.46 -6.84
CA ASN A 36 -19.35 -10.82 -5.43
C ASN A 36 -20.85 -10.88 -5.06
N THR A 37 -21.66 -9.98 -5.64
CA THR A 37 -23.13 -10.01 -5.47
C THR A 37 -23.74 -11.25 -6.14
N ILE A 38 -23.35 -11.55 -7.39
CA ILE A 38 -23.80 -12.74 -8.13
C ILE A 38 -23.44 -14.06 -7.42
N LEU A 39 -22.33 -14.10 -6.66
CA LEU A 39 -21.87 -15.28 -5.93
C LEU A 39 -22.21 -15.28 -4.43
N GLY A 40 -22.87 -14.25 -3.92
CA GLY A 40 -23.20 -14.09 -2.49
C GLY A 40 -22.00 -13.98 -1.54
N ARG A 41 -20.76 -13.75 -2.03
CA ARG A 41 -19.53 -13.78 -1.21
C ARG A 41 -18.36 -12.99 -1.81
N GLU A 42 -17.37 -12.65 -0.99
CA GLU A 42 -16.20 -11.84 -1.38
C GLU A 42 -15.07 -12.65 -2.05
N ASP A 43 -15.37 -13.19 -3.22
CA ASP A 43 -14.44 -14.02 -4.01
C ASP A 43 -13.53 -13.21 -4.97
N PHE A 44 -14.03 -12.09 -5.47
CA PHE A 44 -13.31 -11.12 -6.29
C PHE A 44 -12.74 -10.00 -5.42
N ASP A 45 -11.44 -9.73 -5.56
CA ASP A 45 -10.81 -8.53 -5.02
C ASP A 45 -11.44 -7.27 -5.66
N LEU A 46 -11.60 -6.22 -4.88
CA LEU A 46 -12.14 -4.93 -5.33
C LEU A 46 -11.09 -4.03 -6.00
N GLN A 47 -9.81 -4.45 -6.05
CA GLN A 47 -8.77 -3.82 -6.87
C GLN A 47 -8.95 -4.13 -8.37
N GLU A 48 -8.49 -3.21 -9.25
CA GLU A 48 -8.55 -3.44 -10.70
C GLU A 48 -7.63 -4.59 -11.14
N SER A 49 -8.20 -5.70 -11.60
CA SER A 49 -7.41 -6.78 -12.21
C SER A 49 -6.79 -6.36 -13.55
N ALA A 50 -5.54 -6.80 -13.78
CA ALA A 50 -4.84 -6.68 -15.06
C ALA A 50 -4.96 -7.94 -15.94
N GLN A 51 -5.54 -9.02 -15.40
CA GLN A 51 -5.82 -10.30 -16.06
C GLN A 51 -7.24 -10.77 -15.74
N CYS A 52 -7.78 -11.67 -16.55
CA CYS A 52 -9.08 -12.27 -16.30
C CYS A 52 -9.10 -13.10 -15.00
N VAL A 53 -10.15 -12.92 -14.20
CA VAL A 53 -10.35 -13.63 -12.92
C VAL A 53 -11.61 -14.47 -13.03
N MET A 54 -11.49 -15.79 -12.86
CA MET A 54 -12.61 -16.72 -12.83
C MET A 54 -12.98 -17.09 -11.40
N ARG A 55 -14.29 -17.24 -11.14
CA ARG A 55 -14.86 -17.77 -9.90
C ARG A 55 -16.08 -18.65 -10.20
N HIS A 56 -16.37 -19.58 -9.29
CA HIS A 56 -17.52 -20.47 -9.37
C HIS A 56 -18.27 -20.52 -8.03
N GLY A 57 -19.59 -20.70 -8.09
CA GLY A 57 -20.44 -20.92 -6.93
C GLY A 57 -21.71 -21.68 -7.28
N GLU A 58 -22.55 -21.91 -6.30
CA GLU A 58 -23.91 -22.44 -6.48
C GLU A 58 -24.89 -21.44 -5.87
N VAL A 59 -25.85 -20.97 -6.67
CA VAL A 59 -26.78 -19.90 -6.30
C VAL A 59 -28.14 -20.21 -6.90
N ALA A 60 -29.20 -20.12 -6.09
CA ALA A 60 -30.58 -20.47 -6.49
C ALA A 60 -30.67 -21.83 -7.23
N GLY A 61 -29.95 -22.85 -6.74
CA GLY A 61 -29.90 -24.22 -7.29
C GLY A 61 -29.07 -24.39 -8.58
N ARG A 62 -28.45 -23.33 -9.09
CA ARG A 62 -27.71 -23.31 -10.37
C ARG A 62 -26.21 -23.21 -10.14
N LYS A 63 -25.40 -23.88 -10.97
CA LYS A 63 -23.94 -23.72 -10.99
C LYS A 63 -23.57 -22.43 -11.70
N ILE A 64 -23.05 -21.45 -10.97
CA ILE A 64 -22.67 -20.15 -11.52
C ILE A 64 -21.17 -20.11 -11.76
N THR A 65 -20.76 -19.67 -12.95
CA THR A 65 -19.37 -19.30 -13.28
C THR A 65 -19.35 -17.84 -13.71
N VAL A 66 -18.51 -17.03 -13.05
CA VAL A 66 -18.32 -15.62 -13.37
C VAL A 66 -16.86 -15.40 -13.74
N VAL A 67 -16.61 -14.73 -14.87
CA VAL A 67 -15.28 -14.27 -15.27
C VAL A 67 -15.26 -12.74 -15.31
N GLU A 68 -14.50 -12.10 -14.43
CA GLU A 68 -14.20 -10.68 -14.56
C GLU A 68 -13.09 -10.47 -15.59
N ALA A 69 -13.36 -9.69 -16.62
CA ALA A 69 -12.35 -9.23 -17.58
C ALA A 69 -11.72 -7.89 -17.13
N PRO A 70 -10.44 -7.60 -17.45
CA PRO A 70 -9.79 -6.35 -17.08
C PRO A 70 -10.53 -5.10 -17.58
N GLY A 71 -10.64 -4.08 -16.72
CA GLY A 71 -11.35 -2.85 -17.05
C GLY A 71 -10.61 -1.95 -18.06
N TRP A 72 -11.33 -1.45 -19.06
CA TRP A 72 -10.79 -0.44 -19.97
C TRP A 72 -10.80 0.98 -19.39
N GLN A 73 -9.88 1.82 -19.86
CA GLN A 73 -9.81 3.23 -19.49
C GLN A 73 -10.88 4.04 -20.24
N ARG A 74 -11.66 4.83 -19.49
CA ARG A 74 -12.66 5.77 -20.02
C ARG A 74 -12.03 6.77 -20.99
N ASN A 75 -12.76 7.14 -22.04
CA ASN A 75 -12.37 8.03 -23.14
C ASN A 75 -11.14 7.57 -23.96
N LYS A 76 -10.60 6.37 -23.72
CA LYS A 76 -9.44 5.83 -24.44
C LYS A 76 -9.86 4.82 -25.51
N ALA A 77 -10.00 5.33 -26.75
CA ALA A 77 -10.36 4.54 -27.93
C ALA A 77 -9.49 3.27 -28.07
N VAL A 78 -10.11 2.17 -28.50
CA VAL A 78 -9.51 0.82 -28.45
C VAL A 78 -8.23 0.68 -29.27
N ARG A 79 -8.12 1.39 -30.40
CA ARG A 79 -6.87 1.45 -31.18
C ARG A 79 -5.67 1.97 -30.36
N ASN A 80 -5.90 2.81 -29.35
CA ASN A 80 -4.88 3.37 -28.45
C ASN A 80 -4.69 2.55 -27.16
N SER A 81 -5.41 1.42 -26.98
CA SER A 81 -5.24 0.55 -25.82
C SER A 81 -4.14 -0.48 -26.05
N SER A 82 -3.56 -1.02 -24.97
CA SER A 82 -2.52 -2.04 -25.05
C SER A 82 -3.07 -3.34 -25.61
N ASP A 83 -2.29 -4.03 -26.44
CA ASP A 83 -2.72 -5.31 -27.02
C ASP A 83 -2.93 -6.39 -25.96
N LEU A 84 -2.23 -6.31 -24.82
CA LEU A 84 -2.51 -7.16 -23.65
C LEU A 84 -3.95 -6.97 -23.12
N LEU A 85 -4.48 -5.74 -23.07
CA LEU A 85 -5.87 -5.52 -22.65
C LEU A 85 -6.87 -6.10 -23.67
N LYS A 86 -6.56 -5.99 -24.98
CA LYS A 86 -7.37 -6.59 -26.05
C LYS A 86 -7.33 -8.12 -25.97
N GLN A 87 -6.15 -8.70 -25.76
CA GLN A 87 -5.93 -10.14 -25.60
C GLN A 87 -6.65 -10.69 -24.37
N GLU A 88 -6.59 -10.01 -23.21
CA GLU A 88 -7.35 -10.42 -22.02
C GLU A 88 -8.87 -10.29 -22.21
N ILE A 89 -9.38 -9.20 -22.81
CA ILE A 89 -10.82 -9.08 -23.11
C ILE A 89 -11.29 -10.24 -24.01
N VAL A 90 -10.52 -10.61 -25.03
CA VAL A 90 -10.80 -11.80 -25.87
C VAL A 90 -10.64 -13.11 -25.08
N HIS A 91 -9.65 -13.22 -24.21
CA HIS A 91 -9.41 -14.40 -23.38
C HIS A 91 -10.58 -14.66 -22.41
N SER A 92 -11.21 -13.61 -21.87
CA SER A 92 -12.33 -13.74 -20.92
C SER A 92 -13.48 -14.62 -21.42
N VAL A 93 -13.78 -14.59 -22.73
CA VAL A 93 -14.81 -15.43 -23.36
C VAL A 93 -14.33 -16.88 -23.49
N SER A 94 -13.06 -17.08 -23.87
CA SER A 94 -12.43 -18.41 -23.98
C SER A 94 -12.31 -19.16 -22.64
N MET A 95 -12.39 -18.44 -21.52
CA MET A 95 -12.38 -19.04 -20.18
C MET A 95 -13.70 -19.76 -19.84
N CYS A 96 -14.78 -19.57 -20.59
CA CYS A 96 -16.09 -20.18 -20.29
C CYS A 96 -16.53 -21.32 -21.25
N PRO A 97 -15.75 -22.39 -21.51
CA PRO A 97 -16.12 -23.44 -22.46
C PRO A 97 -17.55 -23.99 -22.30
N PRO A 98 -18.29 -24.27 -23.40
CA PRO A 98 -17.92 -23.99 -24.80
C PRO A 98 -17.91 -22.48 -25.14
N GLY A 99 -18.75 -21.69 -24.45
CA GLY A 99 -18.70 -20.22 -24.40
C GLY A 99 -19.65 -19.70 -23.31
N PRO A 100 -19.59 -18.41 -22.93
CA PRO A 100 -20.48 -17.85 -21.91
C PRO A 100 -21.92 -17.73 -22.41
N HIS A 101 -22.88 -17.95 -21.51
CA HIS A 101 -24.30 -17.73 -21.75
C HIS A 101 -24.62 -16.23 -21.84
N ALA A 102 -23.96 -15.41 -21.00
CA ALA A 102 -24.18 -13.98 -20.91
C ALA A 102 -22.88 -13.15 -20.87
N VAL A 103 -22.94 -11.96 -21.49
CA VAL A 103 -21.99 -10.87 -21.27
C VAL A 103 -22.71 -9.79 -20.47
N LEU A 104 -22.22 -9.52 -19.26
CA LEU A 104 -22.77 -8.50 -18.37
C LEU A 104 -21.95 -7.23 -18.53
N LEU A 105 -22.54 -6.23 -19.19
CA LEU A 105 -21.90 -4.98 -19.54
C LEU A 105 -22.15 -3.94 -18.44
N VAL A 106 -21.16 -3.76 -17.57
CA VAL A 106 -21.29 -3.04 -16.31
C VAL A 106 -21.09 -1.54 -16.49
N LEU A 107 -22.15 -0.77 -16.24
CA LEU A 107 -22.21 0.71 -16.24
C LEU A 107 -22.59 1.23 -14.84
N ARG A 108 -22.33 2.51 -14.56
CA ARG A 108 -22.69 3.17 -13.28
C ARG A 108 -23.80 4.20 -13.46
N LEU A 109 -24.76 4.21 -12.54
CA LEU A 109 -25.86 5.18 -12.53
C LEU A 109 -25.48 6.55 -11.94
N ASP A 110 -24.45 6.60 -11.09
CA ASP A 110 -23.95 7.86 -10.50
C ASP A 110 -23.13 8.73 -11.48
N PHE A 111 -22.96 8.29 -12.73
CA PHE A 111 -22.09 8.93 -13.71
C PHE A 111 -22.86 9.75 -14.76
N LYS A 112 -22.64 11.07 -14.76
CA LYS A 112 -23.55 12.07 -15.36
C LYS A 112 -23.46 12.27 -16.89
N SER A 113 -22.48 11.70 -17.60
CA SER A 113 -22.40 11.81 -19.06
C SER A 113 -21.54 10.71 -19.66
N TRP A 114 -22.00 10.14 -20.78
CA TRP A 114 -21.40 9.01 -21.48
C TRP A 114 -21.14 9.27 -22.97
N LYS A 115 -21.41 10.50 -23.48
CA LYS A 115 -21.29 10.89 -24.90
C LYS A 115 -20.01 10.40 -25.60
N SER A 116 -18.87 10.47 -24.92
CA SER A 116 -17.56 10.06 -25.46
C SER A 116 -17.26 8.55 -25.36
N GLU A 117 -18.03 7.79 -24.57
CA GLU A 117 -17.80 6.35 -24.38
C GLU A 117 -18.37 5.49 -25.52
N LYS A 118 -19.30 6.00 -26.35
CA LYS A 118 -19.97 5.19 -27.40
C LYS A 118 -18.99 4.42 -28.29
N ASN A 119 -18.04 5.14 -28.88
CA ASN A 119 -17.05 4.57 -29.79
C ASN A 119 -15.95 3.76 -29.04
N VAL A 120 -15.78 4.00 -27.74
CA VAL A 120 -14.85 3.27 -26.88
C VAL A 120 -15.42 1.90 -26.54
N LEU A 121 -16.63 1.87 -25.96
CA LEU A 121 -17.34 0.65 -25.57
C LEU A 121 -17.62 -0.24 -26.78
N GLN A 122 -18.18 0.33 -27.86
CA GLN A 122 -18.45 -0.43 -29.08
C GLN A 122 -17.17 -1.06 -29.64
N GLY A 123 -16.05 -0.33 -29.63
CA GLY A 123 -14.77 -0.87 -30.08
C GLY A 123 -14.22 -2.02 -29.23
N TYR A 124 -14.58 -2.11 -27.93
CA TYR A 124 -14.15 -3.23 -27.06
C TYR A 124 -15.07 -4.43 -27.22
N LEU A 125 -16.39 -4.22 -27.33
CA LEU A 125 -17.34 -5.32 -27.59
C LEU A 125 -17.10 -5.93 -28.98
N ASN A 126 -16.78 -5.12 -29.99
CA ASN A 126 -16.44 -5.61 -31.33
C ASN A 126 -15.15 -6.46 -31.38
N LEU A 127 -14.32 -6.53 -30.33
CA LEU A 127 -13.24 -7.53 -30.22
C LEU A 127 -13.78 -8.97 -30.08
N LEU A 128 -15.05 -9.10 -29.67
CA LEU A 128 -15.76 -10.36 -29.43
C LEU A 128 -16.73 -10.72 -30.57
N GLY A 129 -16.59 -10.05 -31.72
CA GLY A 129 -17.46 -10.21 -32.89
C GLY A 129 -18.87 -9.62 -32.70
N ASP A 130 -19.59 -9.40 -33.80
CA ASP A 130 -20.90 -8.75 -33.76
C ASP A 130 -22.00 -9.59 -33.07
N ASN A 131 -21.78 -10.89 -32.87
CA ASN A 131 -22.69 -11.75 -32.12
C ASN A 131 -22.72 -11.42 -30.62
N VAL A 132 -21.71 -10.74 -30.06
CA VAL A 132 -21.66 -10.34 -28.64
C VAL A 132 -22.92 -9.59 -28.21
N TRP A 133 -23.48 -8.75 -29.10
CA TRP A 133 -24.66 -7.93 -28.83
C TRP A 133 -25.92 -8.78 -28.58
N HIS A 134 -26.01 -9.98 -29.18
CA HIS A 134 -27.11 -10.91 -28.91
C HIS A 134 -27.01 -11.59 -27.53
N HIS A 135 -25.82 -11.65 -26.93
CA HIS A 135 -25.58 -12.22 -25.59
C HIS A 135 -25.32 -11.16 -24.51
N THR A 136 -25.47 -9.86 -24.82
CA THR A 136 -25.17 -8.77 -23.88
C THR A 136 -26.41 -8.31 -23.10
N ILE A 137 -26.28 -8.18 -21.77
CA ILE A 137 -27.22 -7.49 -20.88
C ILE A 137 -26.49 -6.30 -20.26
N VAL A 138 -27.11 -5.11 -20.23
CA VAL A 138 -26.53 -3.93 -19.56
C VAL A 138 -26.80 -4.03 -18.06
N LEU A 139 -25.73 -4.14 -17.26
CA LEU A 139 -25.81 -4.23 -15.80
C LEU A 139 -25.47 -2.87 -15.19
N PHE A 140 -26.48 -2.18 -14.67
CA PHE A 140 -26.31 -0.91 -13.99
C PHE A 140 -25.93 -1.12 -12.53
N THR A 141 -24.87 -0.45 -12.06
CA THR A 141 -24.44 -0.43 -10.66
C THR A 141 -24.72 0.93 -10.02
N PHE A 142 -24.65 0.98 -8.68
CA PHE A 142 -25.09 2.12 -7.87
C PHE A 142 -26.60 2.37 -8.01
N GLY A 143 -27.41 1.31 -8.00
CA GLY A 143 -28.89 1.40 -8.04
C GLY A 143 -29.50 2.23 -6.90
N ASP A 144 -28.79 2.39 -5.78
CA ASP A 144 -29.12 3.32 -4.70
C ASP A 144 -29.09 4.81 -5.12
N SER A 145 -28.51 5.13 -6.27
CA SER A 145 -28.47 6.50 -6.83
C SER A 145 -29.74 6.88 -7.60
N LEU A 146 -30.70 5.96 -7.79
CA LEU A 146 -31.98 6.24 -8.45
C LEU A 146 -32.99 6.99 -7.56
N GLY A 147 -32.87 6.85 -6.23
CA GLY A 147 -33.87 7.35 -5.29
C GLY A 147 -35.25 6.76 -5.59
N ASP A 148 -36.26 7.62 -5.69
CA ASP A 148 -37.65 7.24 -5.98
C ASP A 148 -37.96 7.13 -7.49
N SER A 149 -36.97 7.33 -8.38
CA SER A 149 -37.15 7.15 -9.84
C SER A 149 -36.88 5.70 -10.25
N THR A 150 -37.60 5.19 -11.25
CA THR A 150 -37.29 3.87 -11.83
C THR A 150 -36.12 3.95 -12.82
N ILE A 151 -35.55 2.81 -13.19
CA ILE A 151 -34.47 2.73 -14.18
C ILE A 151 -34.97 3.08 -15.59
N GLU A 152 -36.22 2.77 -15.92
CA GLU A 152 -36.89 3.16 -17.16
C GLU A 152 -36.91 4.68 -17.28
N GLN A 153 -37.34 5.39 -16.23
CA GLN A 153 -37.32 6.86 -16.19
C GLN A 153 -35.90 7.44 -16.31
N HIS A 154 -34.88 6.74 -15.82
CA HIS A 154 -33.47 7.14 -15.99
C HIS A 154 -32.97 6.92 -17.43
N ILE A 155 -33.42 5.87 -18.12
CA ILE A 155 -33.11 5.59 -19.54
C ILE A 155 -33.84 6.59 -20.45
N GLU A 156 -35.11 6.88 -20.18
CA GLU A 156 -35.93 7.88 -20.90
C GLU A 156 -35.39 9.30 -20.77
N ARG A 157 -35.03 9.74 -19.55
CA ARG A 157 -34.39 11.03 -19.28
C ARG A 157 -32.89 11.06 -19.63
N GLY A 158 -32.32 9.92 -20.01
CA GLY A 158 -30.90 9.72 -20.23
C GLY A 158 -30.37 10.36 -21.51
N GLU A 159 -29.05 10.37 -21.68
CA GLU A 159 -28.46 10.74 -22.97
C GLU A 159 -28.84 9.70 -24.03
N ALA A 160 -29.10 10.13 -25.27
CA ALA A 160 -29.45 9.24 -26.41
C ALA A 160 -28.44 8.11 -26.70
N TYR A 161 -27.24 8.17 -26.12
CA TYR A 161 -26.30 7.05 -26.09
C TYR A 161 -26.79 5.87 -25.24
N ILE A 162 -27.38 6.12 -24.06
CA ILE A 162 -27.90 5.07 -23.17
C ILE A 162 -29.06 4.36 -23.86
N GLN A 163 -30.01 5.12 -24.42
CA GLN A 163 -31.13 4.59 -25.21
C GLN A 163 -30.62 3.71 -26.36
N TRP A 164 -29.70 4.22 -27.19
CA TRP A 164 -29.03 3.45 -28.23
C TRP A 164 -28.34 2.17 -27.72
N LEU A 165 -27.71 2.20 -26.54
CA LEU A 165 -27.02 1.03 -25.97
C LEU A 165 -28.01 -0.04 -25.51
N ILE A 166 -29.13 0.38 -24.91
CA ILE A 166 -30.23 -0.50 -24.48
C ILE A 166 -30.89 -1.16 -25.70
N GLU A 167 -31.22 -0.38 -26.73
CA GLU A 167 -31.72 -0.88 -28.02
C GLU A 167 -30.73 -1.88 -28.66
N LYS A 168 -29.44 -1.52 -28.69
CA LYS A 168 -28.36 -2.37 -29.24
C LYS A 168 -28.20 -3.69 -28.49
N CYS A 169 -28.60 -3.74 -27.22
CA CYS A 169 -28.64 -4.94 -26.38
C CYS A 169 -30.05 -5.60 -26.31
N GLY A 170 -30.95 -5.29 -27.26
CA GLY A 170 -32.28 -5.90 -27.34
C GLY A 170 -33.21 -5.55 -26.19
N ASN A 171 -33.07 -4.33 -25.63
CA ASN A 171 -33.77 -3.83 -24.44
C ASN A 171 -33.49 -4.59 -23.14
N ARG A 172 -32.39 -5.36 -23.07
CA ARG A 172 -32.04 -6.17 -21.89
C ARG A 172 -31.13 -5.40 -20.92
N TYR A 173 -31.66 -5.09 -19.74
CA TYR A 173 -30.91 -4.51 -18.63
C TYR A 173 -31.35 -5.05 -17.25
N HIS A 174 -30.48 -4.87 -16.27
CA HIS A 174 -30.70 -5.16 -14.86
C HIS A 174 -29.98 -4.13 -13.98
N VAL A 175 -30.39 -3.96 -12.72
CA VAL A 175 -29.85 -2.96 -11.79
C VAL A 175 -29.43 -3.60 -10.47
N PHE A 176 -28.16 -3.43 -10.09
CA PHE A 176 -27.62 -3.86 -8.81
C PHE A 176 -27.40 -2.71 -7.83
N ASN A 177 -27.86 -2.93 -6.61
CA ASN A 177 -27.41 -2.22 -5.42
C ASN A 177 -26.40 -3.09 -4.67
N ASN A 178 -25.13 -3.08 -5.12
CA ASN A 178 -24.02 -3.86 -4.55
C ASN A 178 -23.72 -3.60 -3.04
N LYS A 179 -24.47 -2.71 -2.37
CA LYS A 179 -24.46 -2.50 -0.91
C LYS A 179 -25.47 -3.38 -0.17
N LYS A 180 -26.55 -3.81 -0.83
CA LYS A 180 -27.54 -4.79 -0.36
C LYS A 180 -27.21 -6.14 -1.00
N ARG A 181 -26.27 -6.87 -0.42
CA ARG A 181 -25.85 -8.18 -0.98
C ARG A 181 -26.72 -9.33 -0.51
N ASP A 182 -27.39 -9.17 0.63
CA ASP A 182 -28.32 -10.13 1.23
C ASP A 182 -29.72 -10.08 0.57
N ASP A 183 -29.80 -9.53 -0.64
CA ASP A 183 -31.01 -9.29 -1.43
C ASP A 183 -31.01 -10.18 -2.66
N ASP A 184 -31.24 -11.48 -2.43
CA ASP A 184 -31.24 -12.56 -3.43
C ASP A 184 -32.20 -12.31 -4.61
N SER A 185 -33.16 -11.38 -4.46
CA SER A 185 -34.10 -11.01 -5.53
C SER A 185 -33.37 -10.45 -6.76
N GLN A 186 -32.38 -9.56 -6.55
CA GLN A 186 -31.60 -8.94 -7.63
C GLN A 186 -30.85 -10.01 -8.44
N VAL A 187 -30.23 -10.99 -7.77
CA VAL A 187 -29.50 -12.07 -8.43
C VAL A 187 -30.46 -13.02 -9.15
N THR A 188 -31.61 -13.33 -8.54
CA THR A 188 -32.63 -14.21 -9.15
C THR A 188 -33.21 -13.61 -10.43
N GLU A 189 -33.64 -12.34 -10.40
CA GLU A 189 -34.11 -11.61 -11.58
C GLU A 189 -33.06 -11.52 -12.69
N LEU A 190 -31.78 -11.36 -12.35
CA LEU A 190 -30.70 -11.34 -13.32
C LEU A 190 -30.54 -12.71 -14.00
N LEU A 191 -30.62 -13.80 -13.24
CA LEU A 191 -30.54 -15.16 -13.76
C LEU A 191 -31.73 -15.47 -14.70
N GLU A 192 -32.94 -15.09 -14.32
CA GLU A 192 -34.14 -15.22 -15.19
C GLU A 192 -33.99 -14.41 -16.50
N LYS A 193 -33.44 -13.18 -16.43
CA LYS A 193 -33.13 -12.37 -17.62
C LYS A 193 -32.07 -13.01 -18.51
N ILE A 194 -31.11 -13.75 -17.95
CA ILE A 194 -30.14 -14.55 -18.71
C ILE A 194 -30.82 -15.78 -19.35
N GLU A 195 -31.68 -16.48 -18.62
CA GLU A 195 -32.41 -17.66 -19.11
C GLU A 195 -33.34 -17.30 -20.29
N MET A 196 -34.08 -16.19 -20.18
CA MET A 196 -34.88 -15.63 -21.29
C MET A 196 -34.02 -15.26 -22.50
N MET A 197 -32.85 -14.65 -22.28
CA MET A 197 -31.92 -14.30 -23.36
C MET A 197 -31.35 -15.54 -24.08
N VAL A 198 -30.95 -16.57 -23.32
CA VAL A 198 -30.43 -17.83 -23.88
C VAL A 198 -31.53 -18.57 -24.64
N ALA A 199 -32.77 -18.59 -24.13
CA ALA A 199 -33.91 -19.15 -24.85
C ALA A 199 -34.19 -18.43 -26.18
N GLY A 200 -34.15 -17.08 -26.18
CA GLY A 200 -34.24 -16.27 -27.41
C GLY A 200 -33.10 -16.57 -28.41
N ASN A 201 -31.90 -16.83 -27.90
CA ASN A 201 -30.74 -17.26 -28.66
C ASN A 201 -30.73 -18.79 -28.94
N ARG A 202 -31.89 -19.47 -28.91
CA ARG A 202 -32.08 -20.90 -29.23
C ARG A 202 -31.26 -21.88 -28.36
N GLY A 203 -30.87 -21.49 -27.15
CA GLY A 203 -29.99 -22.26 -26.27
C GLY A 203 -28.49 -22.09 -26.56
N CYS A 204 -28.11 -21.27 -27.55
CA CYS A 204 -26.71 -21.01 -27.86
C CYS A 204 -26.03 -20.17 -26.77
N HIS A 205 -24.71 -20.37 -26.66
CA HIS A 205 -23.78 -19.51 -25.95
C HIS A 205 -23.05 -18.59 -26.93
N LEU A 206 -22.29 -17.62 -26.45
CA LEU A 206 -21.46 -16.77 -27.31
C LEU A 206 -20.29 -17.58 -27.87
N GLU A 207 -20.41 -17.98 -29.14
CA GLU A 207 -19.32 -18.55 -29.92
C GLU A 207 -18.34 -17.47 -30.43
N MET A 208 -17.06 -17.80 -30.46
CA MET A 208 -15.96 -16.95 -30.96
C MET A 208 -15.26 -17.62 -32.15
N ASP A 209 -14.78 -16.84 -33.12
CA ASP A 209 -14.01 -17.38 -34.25
C ASP A 209 -12.76 -18.13 -33.72
N THR A 210 -12.68 -19.42 -34.02
CA THR A 210 -11.60 -20.31 -33.61
C THR A 210 -10.22 -19.84 -34.09
N LYS A 211 -10.14 -19.03 -35.16
CA LYS A 211 -8.90 -18.41 -35.65
C LYS A 211 -8.38 -17.29 -34.74
N VAL A 212 -9.25 -16.67 -33.94
CA VAL A 212 -8.90 -15.67 -32.94
C VAL A 212 -8.46 -16.37 -31.66
N LEU A 213 -9.26 -17.33 -31.19
CA LEU A 213 -8.96 -18.20 -30.04
C LEU A 213 -7.58 -18.85 -30.14
N THR A 214 -7.31 -19.55 -31.25
CA THR A 214 -6.03 -20.26 -31.46
C THR A 214 -4.82 -19.33 -31.39
N LYS A 215 -4.89 -18.12 -31.94
CA LYS A 215 -3.78 -17.14 -31.85
C LYS A 215 -3.49 -16.72 -30.41
N VAL A 216 -4.54 -16.33 -29.66
CA VAL A 216 -4.41 -15.92 -28.25
C VAL A 216 -3.89 -17.08 -27.39
N GLU A 217 -4.39 -18.30 -27.61
CA GLU A 217 -3.90 -19.50 -26.93
C GLU A 217 -2.43 -19.82 -27.25
N HIS A 218 -2.04 -19.82 -28.53
CA HIS A 218 -0.65 -20.12 -28.93
C HIS A 218 0.33 -19.09 -28.38
N GLU A 219 0.00 -17.78 -28.43
CA GLU A 219 0.81 -16.75 -27.78
C GLU A 219 0.90 -16.94 -26.26
N THR A 220 -0.21 -17.24 -25.60
CA THR A 220 -0.25 -17.39 -24.13
C THR A 220 0.52 -18.64 -23.69
N LYS A 221 0.39 -19.75 -24.43
CA LYS A 221 1.15 -20.99 -24.22
C LYS A 221 2.65 -20.79 -24.50
N LYS A 222 3.01 -20.01 -25.52
CA LYS A 222 4.41 -19.62 -25.80
C LYS A 222 5.00 -18.76 -24.67
N LYS A 223 4.34 -17.66 -24.29
CA LYS A 223 4.76 -16.76 -23.19
C LYS A 223 4.87 -17.51 -21.85
N LYS A 224 3.99 -18.49 -21.57
CA LYS A 224 4.09 -19.37 -20.38
C LYS A 224 5.26 -20.35 -20.46
N LYS A 225 5.58 -20.92 -21.64
CA LYS A 225 6.78 -21.76 -21.82
C LYS A 225 8.07 -20.96 -21.68
N GLU A 226 8.19 -19.79 -22.30
CA GLU A 226 9.37 -18.92 -22.24
C GLU A 226 9.67 -18.43 -20.81
N LYS A 227 8.62 -18.16 -20.01
CA LYS A 227 8.78 -17.87 -18.58
C LYS A 227 9.24 -19.10 -17.77
N LYS A 228 8.89 -20.33 -18.17
CA LYS A 228 9.29 -21.54 -17.46
C LYS A 228 10.72 -21.96 -17.81
N SER A 229 11.10 -21.93 -19.09
CA SER A 229 12.46 -22.25 -19.52
C SER A 229 13.49 -21.29 -18.94
N LYS A 230 13.20 -19.99 -18.87
CA LYS A 230 14.09 -19.00 -18.23
C LYS A 230 14.29 -19.20 -16.72
N VAL A 231 13.37 -19.89 -16.04
CA VAL A 231 13.51 -20.24 -14.62
C VAL A 231 14.27 -21.56 -14.44
N GLU A 232 14.04 -22.53 -15.33
CA GLU A 232 14.75 -23.82 -15.33
C GLU A 232 16.22 -23.67 -15.78
N GLU A 233 16.51 -22.78 -16.73
CA GLU A 233 17.87 -22.46 -17.21
C GLU A 233 18.70 -21.70 -16.15
N SER A 234 18.05 -20.87 -15.31
CA SER A 234 18.69 -20.23 -14.15
C SER A 234 18.97 -21.16 -12.96
N ALA A 235 18.51 -22.43 -13.02
CA ALA A 235 18.60 -23.37 -11.90
C ALA A 235 19.72 -24.44 -12.05
N ALA A 236 20.55 -24.35 -13.10
CA ALA A 236 21.64 -25.30 -13.33
C ALA A 236 22.91 -24.92 -12.53
N PRO A 237 23.42 -25.79 -11.61
CA PRO A 237 24.58 -25.47 -10.79
C PRO A 237 25.90 -25.66 -11.55
N ASN A 238 26.46 -24.56 -12.08
CA ASN A 238 27.82 -24.52 -12.63
C ASN A 238 28.87 -24.64 -11.51
N SER A 239 29.27 -25.87 -11.16
CA SER A 239 30.40 -26.14 -10.28
C SER A 239 31.71 -26.21 -11.08
N PRO A 240 32.76 -25.43 -10.72
CA PRO A 240 34.06 -25.53 -11.38
C PRO A 240 34.80 -26.83 -10.98
N PRO A 241 35.65 -27.40 -11.86
CA PRO A 241 36.30 -28.68 -11.60
C PRO A 241 37.37 -28.56 -10.49
N VAL A 242 37.14 -29.26 -9.38
CA VAL A 242 38.09 -29.34 -8.26
C VAL A 242 39.38 -30.02 -8.70
N ARG A 243 40.47 -29.24 -8.80
CA ARG A 243 41.83 -29.77 -8.98
C ARG A 243 42.23 -30.59 -7.75
N ARG A 244 42.32 -31.91 -7.90
CA ARG A 244 42.89 -32.80 -6.87
C ARG A 244 44.38 -32.51 -6.70
N PRO A 245 44.90 -32.31 -5.47
CA PRO A 245 46.33 -32.44 -5.21
C PRO A 245 46.79 -33.86 -5.55
N ALA A 246 47.92 -34.00 -6.25
CA ALA A 246 48.46 -35.30 -6.60
C ALA A 246 49.03 -35.99 -5.35
N LYS A 247 48.67 -37.25 -5.11
CA LYS A 247 49.43 -38.10 -4.19
C LYS A 247 50.79 -38.41 -4.83
N MET A 248 51.87 -38.09 -4.14
CA MET A 248 53.18 -38.65 -4.51
C MET A 248 53.14 -40.17 -4.34
N VAL A 249 53.41 -40.89 -5.41
CA VAL A 249 53.67 -42.34 -5.41
C VAL A 249 54.99 -42.56 -6.11
N SER A 250 56.04 -42.79 -5.33
CA SER A 250 57.35 -43.24 -5.82
C SER A 250 57.42 -44.77 -5.81
N PRO A 251 58.23 -45.41 -6.66
CA PRO A 251 57.84 -46.72 -7.21
C PRO A 251 58.48 -47.95 -6.53
N ILE A 252 57.75 -49.08 -6.68
CA ILE A 252 58.23 -50.47 -6.85
C ILE A 252 59.06 -51.10 -5.71
N PRO A 253 58.63 -52.25 -5.16
CA PRO A 253 59.49 -53.13 -4.37
C PRO A 253 60.23 -54.15 -5.26
N SER A 254 61.52 -54.34 -4.98
CA SER A 254 62.31 -55.50 -5.44
C SER A 254 63.28 -55.90 -4.33
N GLY A 255 63.10 -57.09 -3.76
CA GLY A 255 64.08 -57.71 -2.84
C GLY A 255 65.04 -58.66 -3.57
N PRO A 256 65.83 -59.48 -2.85
CA PRO A 256 65.91 -59.63 -1.40
C PRO A 256 67.35 -59.35 -0.86
N LEU A 257 67.74 -60.04 0.24
CA LEU A 257 69.01 -59.98 1.00
C LEU A 257 69.08 -58.84 2.05
N SER A 258 69.69 -59.03 3.24
CA SER A 258 70.04 -60.26 3.99
C SER A 258 70.56 -59.88 5.40
N HIS A 259 70.28 -60.70 6.44
CA HIS A 259 70.87 -60.63 7.80
C HIS A 259 70.52 -59.34 8.61
N THR A 260 70.53 -59.27 9.96
CA THR A 260 70.63 -60.26 11.07
C THR A 260 70.20 -59.58 12.39
N HIS A 261 69.53 -60.31 13.31
CA HIS A 261 69.49 -60.07 14.78
C HIS A 261 68.88 -58.71 15.27
N GLN A 262 68.37 -58.53 16.51
CA GLN A 262 68.08 -59.40 17.65
C GLN A 262 67.02 -58.76 18.60
N ASN A 263 66.52 -59.54 19.57
CA ASN A 263 66.00 -59.14 20.90
C ASN A 263 64.67 -58.34 21.06
N ASN A 264 63.61 -59.12 21.29
CA ASN A 264 62.57 -59.00 22.33
C ASN A 264 63.09 -58.53 23.74
N PRO A 265 62.23 -58.28 24.78
CA PRO A 265 60.87 -57.69 24.80
C PRO A 265 60.56 -56.81 26.06
N GLY A 266 59.33 -56.27 26.16
CA GLY A 266 58.68 -55.88 27.44
C GLY A 266 58.66 -54.37 27.77
N LYS A 267 57.92 -53.92 28.80
CA LYS A 267 57.01 -54.64 29.71
C LYS A 267 55.93 -53.70 30.31
N VAL A 268 54.80 -54.29 30.69
CA VAL A 268 53.67 -53.80 31.50
C VAL A 268 54.02 -52.80 32.61
N PHE A 269 53.19 -51.75 32.80
CA PHE A 269 52.69 -51.27 34.11
C PHE A 269 51.49 -50.29 33.95
N GLU A 270 50.39 -50.54 34.67
CA GLU A 270 49.46 -49.50 35.17
C GLU A 270 49.86 -49.15 36.63
N PRO A 271 49.31 -48.10 37.26
CA PRO A 271 48.05 -48.31 38.01
C PRO A 271 47.07 -47.11 38.04
N GLU A 272 45.81 -47.41 38.38
CA GLU A 272 44.99 -46.85 39.49
C GLU A 272 45.32 -45.44 40.04
N ASP A 273 44.41 -44.53 40.44
CA ASP A 273 42.94 -44.34 40.38
C ASP A 273 42.70 -42.85 40.83
N GLN A 274 41.57 -42.20 41.15
CA GLN A 274 40.10 -42.36 41.24
C GLN A 274 39.53 -40.90 41.10
N CYS A 275 38.25 -40.52 41.09
CA CYS A 275 36.95 -41.16 41.34
C CYS A 275 35.84 -40.43 40.57
N ASN A 276 34.69 -41.08 40.32
CA ASN A 276 33.53 -40.46 39.65
C ASN A 276 32.20 -41.17 39.96
N PRO A 277 31.21 -40.47 40.54
CA PRO A 277 29.79 -40.73 40.34
C PRO A 277 29.17 -39.65 39.41
N LYS A 278 28.60 -39.96 38.25
CA LYS A 278 27.39 -40.79 37.99
C LYS A 278 26.15 -40.24 38.74
N LEU A 279 24.93 -40.28 38.20
CA LEU A 279 24.34 -41.26 37.26
C LEU A 279 23.40 -40.62 36.21
N THR A 280 23.35 -41.25 35.02
CA THR A 280 22.15 -41.48 34.17
C THR A 280 21.43 -40.30 33.46
N HIS A 281 20.64 -40.51 32.39
CA HIS A 281 20.30 -41.76 31.68
C HIS A 281 20.34 -41.62 30.14
N SER A 282 20.35 -42.77 29.49
CA SER A 282 20.44 -43.03 28.04
C SER A 282 19.27 -42.53 27.18
N THR A 283 19.62 -41.88 26.07
CA THR A 283 19.16 -42.18 24.69
C THR A 283 17.65 -42.24 24.39
N GLN A 284 17.16 -41.29 23.58
CA GLN A 284 16.26 -41.61 22.47
C GLN A 284 16.33 -40.58 21.32
N VAL A 285 16.31 -41.05 20.08
CA VAL A 285 16.27 -40.22 18.87
C VAL A 285 14.82 -39.87 18.53
N LYS A 286 14.56 -38.61 18.15
CA LYS A 286 13.33 -38.20 17.46
C LYS A 286 13.67 -37.38 16.20
N GLY A 287 12.81 -37.51 15.19
CA GLY A 287 13.04 -37.04 13.82
C GLY A 287 12.87 -35.54 13.60
N PRO A 288 12.89 -35.08 12.33
CA PRO A 288 12.88 -33.67 11.99
C PRO A 288 11.59 -32.98 12.46
N ALA A 289 11.73 -31.81 13.08
CA ALA A 289 10.61 -31.00 13.49
C ALA A 289 9.81 -30.50 12.27
N THR A 290 8.50 -30.67 12.31
CA THR A 290 7.57 -30.18 11.28
C THR A 290 7.69 -28.66 11.12
N SER A 291 7.79 -28.18 9.88
CA SER A 291 7.80 -26.76 9.55
C SER A 291 6.58 -26.05 10.14
N GLN A 292 6.78 -25.28 11.21
CA GLN A 292 5.74 -24.38 11.72
C GLN A 292 5.48 -23.30 10.67
N LYS A 293 4.21 -23.10 10.32
CA LYS A 293 3.81 -21.95 9.50
C LYS A 293 4.04 -20.70 10.34
N HIS A 294 5.03 -19.87 9.98
CA HIS A 294 5.15 -18.55 10.58
C HIS A 294 3.85 -17.77 10.41
N GLN A 295 3.30 -17.31 11.52
CA GLN A 295 2.38 -16.17 11.51
C GLN A 295 3.17 -14.93 11.03
N PRO A 296 2.53 -13.95 10.37
CA PRO A 296 3.21 -12.71 10.03
C PRO A 296 3.74 -12.05 11.30
N ALA A 297 5.03 -11.73 11.34
CA ALA A 297 5.62 -11.00 12.46
C ALA A 297 5.09 -9.56 12.48
N ASP A 298 4.67 -9.06 13.64
CA ASP A 298 4.26 -7.67 13.80
C ASP A 298 5.47 -6.73 13.60
N ILE A 299 5.35 -5.82 12.64
CA ILE A 299 6.37 -4.82 12.34
C ILE A 299 6.41 -3.79 13.48
N GLN A 300 7.50 -3.78 14.23
CA GLN A 300 7.70 -2.81 15.31
C GLN A 300 8.02 -1.43 14.73
N GLN A 301 7.65 -0.34 15.42
CA GLN A 301 7.91 1.02 14.96
C GLN A 301 8.86 1.77 15.89
N PHE A 302 9.98 2.26 15.34
CA PHE A 302 10.96 3.04 16.08
C PHE A 302 11.04 4.50 15.59
N THR A 303 11.56 5.38 16.44
CA THR A 303 12.06 6.69 16.03
C THR A 303 13.58 6.62 16.09
N PRO A 304 14.33 6.89 15.00
CA PRO A 304 15.78 6.94 15.05
C PRO A 304 16.26 8.13 15.90
N GLU A 305 17.46 7.98 16.45
CA GLU A 305 18.28 9.13 16.87
C GLU A 305 18.71 9.92 15.63
N LEU A 306 18.85 11.24 15.76
CA LEU A 306 19.33 12.13 14.69
C LEU A 306 20.71 12.65 15.06
N GLY A 307 21.70 12.40 14.20
CA GLY A 307 23.08 12.87 14.35
C GLY A 307 23.30 14.22 13.66
N GLU A 308 24.19 15.03 14.23
CA GLU A 308 24.74 16.21 13.55
C GLU A 308 25.91 15.78 12.66
N ILE A 309 25.80 16.05 11.36
CA ILE A 309 26.79 15.63 10.36
C ILE A 309 28.04 16.52 10.44
N CYS A 310 29.23 15.91 10.32
CA CYS A 310 30.49 16.65 10.19
C CYS A 310 30.47 17.64 9.03
N ALA A 311 31.23 18.74 9.14
CA ALA A 311 31.03 20.01 8.42
C ALA A 311 31.14 20.02 6.88
N GLU A 312 31.36 18.85 6.26
CA GLU A 312 31.61 18.66 4.82
C GLU A 312 30.31 18.27 4.07
N ASP A 313 29.48 17.38 4.63
CA ASP A 313 28.19 16.94 4.07
C ASP A 313 27.01 17.73 4.69
N LYS A 314 26.76 18.95 4.21
CA LYS A 314 25.80 19.87 4.86
C LYS A 314 24.32 19.49 4.74
N ASN A 315 23.94 18.75 3.69
CA ASN A 315 22.54 18.54 3.32
C ASN A 315 22.10 17.11 3.66
N GLY A 316 21.18 16.98 4.62
CA GLY A 316 20.66 15.70 5.13
C GLY A 316 20.61 15.63 6.66
N HIS A 317 19.89 14.65 7.21
CA HIS A 317 20.12 14.12 8.56
C HIS A 317 20.87 12.78 8.50
N GLU A 318 21.70 12.51 9.49
CA GLU A 318 22.13 11.14 9.79
C GLU A 318 21.13 10.50 10.77
N TYR A 319 20.63 9.32 10.42
CA TYR A 319 19.66 8.58 11.19
C TYR A 319 20.32 7.34 11.82
N ARG A 320 20.15 7.19 13.12
CA ARG A 320 20.76 6.10 13.91
C ARG A 320 19.70 5.23 14.56
N PHE A 321 19.86 3.92 14.46
CA PHE A 321 18.96 2.92 15.03
C PHE A 321 19.71 1.82 15.78
N LEU A 322 19.55 1.80 17.10
CA LEU A 322 20.00 0.72 17.95
C LEU A 322 18.92 -0.38 18.00
N CYS A 323 19.14 -1.45 17.24
CA CYS A 323 18.26 -2.61 17.20
C CYS A 323 18.49 -3.52 18.43
N PRO A 324 17.47 -3.83 19.24
CA PRO A 324 17.65 -4.63 20.46
C PRO A 324 17.69 -6.15 20.22
N HIS A 325 17.05 -6.67 19.17
CA HIS A 325 16.87 -8.10 18.91
C HIS A 325 16.42 -8.35 17.45
N ALA A 326 16.45 -9.61 17.00
CA ALA A 326 15.99 -9.98 15.66
C ALA A 326 14.51 -9.59 15.39
N GLY A 327 14.18 -9.19 14.16
CA GLY A 327 12.79 -8.83 13.77
C GLY A 327 12.70 -7.73 12.70
N GLN A 328 11.46 -7.35 12.35
CA GLN A 328 11.17 -6.26 11.39
C GLN A 328 10.89 -4.93 12.12
N PHE A 329 11.64 -3.89 11.79
CA PHE A 329 11.59 -2.57 12.44
C PHE A 329 11.40 -1.45 11.42
N MET A 330 10.29 -0.71 11.51
CA MET A 330 9.95 0.41 10.63
C MET A 330 10.27 1.77 11.26
N CYS A 331 11.03 2.60 10.55
CA CYS A 331 11.32 3.97 10.93
C CYS A 331 10.10 4.88 10.76
N LYS A 332 9.69 5.59 11.81
CA LYS A 332 8.57 6.56 11.77
C LYS A 332 8.86 7.82 10.93
N LEU A 333 10.12 8.14 10.66
CA LEU A 333 10.52 9.35 9.92
C LEU A 333 10.67 9.10 8.41
N THR A 334 11.35 8.02 8.02
CA THR A 334 11.63 7.69 6.61
C THR A 334 10.68 6.62 6.03
N ASN A 335 10.06 5.77 6.87
CA ASN A 335 9.34 4.56 6.46
C ASN A 335 10.24 3.48 5.80
N LEU A 336 11.56 3.52 6.01
CA LEU A 336 12.38 2.32 5.81
C LEU A 336 11.97 1.24 6.80
N VAL A 337 11.97 -0.02 6.38
CA VAL A 337 11.91 -1.18 7.30
C VAL A 337 13.20 -1.98 7.17
N PHE A 338 13.81 -2.30 8.30
CA PHE A 338 14.96 -3.18 8.42
C PHE A 338 14.52 -4.51 9.01
N GLU A 339 14.85 -5.63 8.36
CA GLU A 339 14.72 -6.96 8.95
C GLU A 339 16.09 -7.40 9.48
N MET A 340 16.18 -7.46 10.79
CA MET A 340 17.43 -7.65 11.53
C MET A 340 17.56 -9.10 11.99
N GLU A 341 18.75 -9.69 11.82
CA GLU A 341 19.03 -11.07 12.28
C GLU A 341 19.31 -11.15 13.79
N GLY A 342 19.52 -10.01 14.46
CA GLY A 342 19.85 -9.94 15.89
C GLY A 342 19.88 -8.51 16.42
N LYS A 343 20.51 -8.31 17.58
CA LYS A 343 20.91 -6.98 18.06
C LYS A 343 21.88 -6.36 17.04
N GLY A 344 21.78 -5.05 16.81
CA GLY A 344 22.70 -4.34 15.93
C GLY A 344 22.60 -2.82 16.00
N GLU A 345 23.41 -2.13 15.23
CA GLU A 345 23.41 -0.67 15.08
C GLU A 345 23.40 -0.32 13.59
N VAL A 346 22.31 0.29 13.12
CA VAL A 346 22.16 0.75 11.74
C VAL A 346 22.31 2.27 11.69
N LEU A 347 23.19 2.75 10.82
CA LEU A 347 23.36 4.16 10.48
C LEU A 347 22.91 4.36 9.03
N TYR A 348 22.15 5.41 8.75
CA TYR A 348 21.79 5.74 7.37
C TYR A 348 21.51 7.22 7.15
N ARG A 349 21.72 7.69 5.93
CA ARG A 349 21.47 9.08 5.50
C ARG A 349 20.99 9.13 4.06
N ILE A 350 20.23 10.16 3.70
CA ILE A 350 19.87 10.41 2.29
C ILE A 350 21.04 11.10 1.59
N VAL A 351 21.32 10.69 0.36
CA VAL A 351 22.36 11.26 -0.50
C VAL A 351 21.80 11.57 -1.88
N SER A 352 22.45 12.47 -2.62
CA SER A 352 22.11 12.78 -4.02
C SER A 352 22.30 11.58 -4.94
N TRP A 353 21.48 11.49 -5.98
CA TRP A 353 21.68 10.55 -7.08
C TRP A 353 22.72 11.12 -8.07
N ASP A 354 23.62 10.27 -8.60
CA ASP A 354 24.43 10.66 -9.76
C ASP A 354 23.57 10.55 -11.04
N SER A 355 23.28 11.69 -11.66
CA SER A 355 22.47 11.75 -12.88
C SER A 355 23.08 10.97 -14.04
N ARG A 356 24.42 10.88 -14.12
CA ARG A 356 25.13 10.20 -15.21
C ARG A 356 24.82 8.70 -15.22
N LEU A 357 24.80 8.08 -14.04
CA LEU A 357 24.47 6.67 -13.85
C LEU A 357 23.02 6.35 -14.21
N LEU A 358 22.10 7.31 -14.01
CA LEU A 358 20.68 7.17 -14.33
C LEU A 358 20.41 7.32 -15.83
N ASP A 359 21.04 8.32 -16.47
CA ASP A 359 20.89 8.61 -17.90
C ASP A 359 21.40 7.45 -18.77
N GLU A 360 22.50 6.79 -18.39
CA GLU A 360 23.03 5.61 -19.09
C GLU A 360 22.04 4.42 -19.11
N LEU A 361 21.24 4.24 -18.06
CA LEU A 361 20.19 3.21 -18.00
C LEU A 361 18.86 3.65 -18.62
N GLY A 362 18.67 4.94 -18.90
CA GLY A 362 17.37 5.51 -19.26
C GLY A 362 16.28 5.34 -18.19
N GLN A 363 16.66 5.14 -16.93
CA GLN A 363 15.75 4.99 -15.79
C GLN A 363 15.66 6.28 -14.99
N LYS A 364 14.60 6.43 -14.19
CA LYS A 364 14.44 7.56 -13.27
C LYS A 364 14.38 7.08 -11.82
N PRO A 365 14.73 7.93 -10.83
CA PRO A 365 14.45 7.65 -9.43
C PRO A 365 12.95 7.49 -9.14
N ALA A 366 12.63 6.64 -8.17
CA ALA A 366 11.30 6.42 -7.59
C ALA A 366 11.29 6.59 -6.05
N GLY A 367 12.42 6.98 -5.48
CA GLY A 367 12.61 7.27 -4.05
C GLY A 367 13.97 7.94 -3.81
N PRO A 368 14.22 8.42 -2.57
CA PRO A 368 15.56 8.87 -2.16
C PRO A 368 16.59 7.74 -2.30
N LEU A 369 17.86 8.12 -2.50
CA LEU A 369 19.00 7.22 -2.39
C LEU A 369 19.48 7.23 -0.93
N TYR A 370 19.46 6.08 -0.27
CA TYR A 370 19.87 5.94 1.13
C TYR A 370 21.25 5.29 1.20
N ASN A 371 22.26 5.99 1.73
CA ASN A 371 23.48 5.31 2.20
C ASN A 371 23.16 4.62 3.52
N ILE A 372 23.39 3.31 3.61
CA ILE A 372 23.05 2.48 4.77
C ILE A 372 24.27 1.66 5.19
N ASP A 373 24.68 1.83 6.44
CA ASP A 373 25.75 1.12 7.13
C ASP A 373 25.22 0.40 8.37
N CYS A 374 25.90 -0.65 8.81
CA CYS A 374 25.54 -1.42 10.00
C CYS A 374 26.83 -1.79 10.74
N LEU A 375 27.05 -1.21 11.94
CA LEU A 375 28.32 -1.34 12.68
C LEU A 375 28.35 -2.61 13.55
N GLU A 376 27.21 -2.96 14.13
CA GLU A 376 26.98 -4.24 14.82
C GLU A 376 25.78 -4.95 14.17
N GLY A 377 25.82 -6.29 14.11
CA GLY A 377 24.71 -7.11 13.64
C GLY A 377 24.69 -7.34 12.13
N SER A 378 23.52 -7.74 11.62
CA SER A 378 23.27 -8.09 10.22
C SER A 378 21.82 -7.77 9.86
N ILE A 379 21.63 -7.24 8.65
CA ILE A 379 20.33 -6.91 8.05
C ILE A 379 20.11 -7.90 6.90
N CYS A 380 19.08 -8.75 6.98
CA CYS A 380 18.82 -9.74 5.93
C CYS A 380 17.88 -9.20 4.82
N HIS A 381 16.87 -8.41 5.19
CA HIS A 381 15.97 -7.77 4.24
C HIS A 381 15.83 -6.26 4.48
N LEU A 382 15.81 -5.51 3.39
CA LEU A 382 15.55 -4.07 3.38
C LEU A 382 14.23 -3.79 2.65
N HIS A 383 13.33 -3.04 3.26
CA HIS A 383 12.07 -2.60 2.65
C HIS A 383 12.14 -1.10 2.31
N LEU A 384 12.31 -0.78 1.04
CA LEU A 384 12.43 0.59 0.52
C LEU A 384 11.03 1.17 0.21
N PRO A 385 10.63 2.33 0.77
CA PRO A 385 9.30 2.90 0.58
C PRO A 385 9.12 3.54 -0.80
N HIS A 386 7.99 3.23 -1.47
CA HIS A 386 7.63 3.80 -2.77
C HIS A 386 6.32 4.62 -2.73
N CYS A 387 6.19 5.57 -3.66
CA CYS A 387 4.98 6.40 -3.80
C CYS A 387 3.99 5.91 -4.86
N GLU A 388 4.28 4.85 -5.63
CA GLU A 388 3.38 4.39 -6.71
C GLU A 388 1.94 4.11 -6.24
N THR A 389 0.94 4.56 -7.00
CA THR A 389 -0.46 4.16 -6.80
C THR A 389 -0.78 2.79 -7.42
N ARG A 390 0.10 2.24 -8.26
CA ARG A 390 -0.13 1.06 -9.10
C ARG A 390 1.13 0.20 -9.30
N THR A 391 1.44 -0.63 -8.33
CA THR A 391 2.54 -1.62 -8.42
C THR A 391 2.19 -2.83 -9.29
N ASP A 392 0.98 -2.87 -9.86
CA ASP A 392 0.54 -3.83 -10.88
C ASP A 392 0.94 -3.44 -12.32
N VAL A 393 1.22 -2.15 -12.56
CA VAL A 393 1.63 -1.60 -13.88
C VAL A 393 3.07 -1.06 -13.88
N VAL A 394 3.57 -0.67 -12.70
CA VAL A 394 4.90 -0.08 -12.55
C VAL A 394 5.95 -1.15 -12.24
N GLU A 395 6.93 -1.26 -13.13
CA GLU A 395 8.16 -2.03 -12.95
C GLU A 395 9.14 -1.19 -12.11
N LEU A 396 9.26 -1.54 -10.83
CA LEU A 396 10.25 -0.97 -9.89
C LEU A 396 11.46 -1.90 -9.79
N THR A 397 12.65 -1.31 -9.80
CA THR A 397 13.94 -1.97 -9.56
C THR A 397 14.68 -1.25 -8.44
N VAL A 398 15.75 -1.84 -7.92
CA VAL A 398 16.60 -1.20 -6.91
C VAL A 398 18.01 -1.00 -7.46
N ALA A 399 18.54 0.20 -7.33
CA ALA A 399 19.96 0.50 -7.50
C ALA A 399 20.72 0.16 -6.22
N HIS A 400 21.82 -0.56 -6.36
CA HIS A 400 22.89 -0.69 -5.36
C HIS A 400 24.13 0.03 -5.93
N VAL A 401 24.50 1.18 -5.35
CA VAL A 401 25.53 2.09 -5.90
C VAL A 401 26.76 2.11 -5.02
N THR A 402 27.74 1.28 -5.37
CA THR A 402 29.08 1.27 -4.79
C THR A 402 29.97 2.30 -5.49
N ASP A 403 31.21 2.49 -5.01
CA ASP A 403 32.08 3.57 -5.52
C ASP A 403 32.52 3.32 -6.97
N GLY A 404 31.82 3.97 -7.89
CA GLY A 404 32.04 3.90 -9.34
C GLY A 404 31.19 2.87 -10.09
N ASN A 405 30.34 2.07 -9.41
CA ASN A 405 29.51 1.04 -10.04
C ASN A 405 28.07 1.05 -9.52
N MET A 406 27.11 0.72 -10.39
CA MET A 406 25.70 0.54 -10.03
C MET A 406 25.19 -0.84 -10.47
N GLU A 407 24.69 -1.62 -9.52
CA GLU A 407 24.06 -2.91 -9.76
C GLU A 407 22.53 -2.78 -9.69
N ILE A 408 21.81 -3.51 -10.54
CA ILE A 408 20.33 -3.53 -10.54
C ILE A 408 19.84 -4.77 -9.78
N ILE A 409 19.47 -4.57 -8.52
CA ILE A 409 18.85 -5.61 -7.70
C ILE A 409 17.36 -5.74 -8.07
N GLN A 410 16.92 -6.97 -8.33
CA GLN A 410 15.53 -7.29 -8.59
C GLN A 410 14.75 -7.48 -7.27
N PRO A 411 13.54 -6.91 -7.11
CA PRO A 411 12.72 -7.11 -5.92
C PRO A 411 12.40 -8.59 -5.65
N LEU A 412 12.53 -9.02 -4.40
CA LEU A 412 11.91 -10.26 -3.93
C LEU A 412 10.39 -10.16 -3.94
N LYS A 413 9.88 -8.99 -3.56
CA LYS A 413 8.45 -8.70 -3.46
C LYS A 413 8.21 -7.19 -3.54
N VAL A 414 7.24 -6.78 -4.34
CA VAL A 414 6.69 -5.41 -4.31
C VAL A 414 5.33 -5.45 -3.61
N THR A 415 5.07 -4.49 -2.75
CA THR A 415 3.82 -4.40 -1.97
C THR A 415 3.01 -3.16 -2.39
N ASN A 416 2.11 -2.67 -1.53
CA ASN A 416 1.38 -1.42 -1.74
C ASN A 416 2.12 -0.18 -1.21
N THR A 417 3.25 -0.38 -0.51
CA THR A 417 4.01 0.69 0.17
C THR A 417 5.53 0.54 0.11
N HIS A 418 6.06 -0.69 0.04
CA HIS A 418 7.50 -0.96 0.00
C HIS A 418 7.89 -2.00 -1.06
N VAL A 419 9.12 -1.85 -1.56
CA VAL A 419 9.88 -2.85 -2.34
C VAL A 419 10.80 -3.60 -1.37
N ILE A 420 10.77 -4.93 -1.40
CA ILE A 420 11.54 -5.82 -0.52
C ILE A 420 12.70 -6.43 -1.31
N ILE A 421 13.91 -6.35 -0.76
CA ILE A 421 15.12 -6.99 -1.29
C ILE A 421 15.87 -7.76 -0.19
N ASN A 422 16.64 -8.77 -0.61
CA ASN A 422 17.76 -9.30 0.18
C ASN A 422 18.95 -8.33 0.02
N ILE A 423 19.75 -8.13 1.07
CA ILE A 423 21.02 -7.40 0.97
C ILE A 423 22.18 -8.24 1.49
N GLN A 424 23.29 -8.23 0.73
CA GLN A 424 24.52 -8.99 1.01
C GLN A 424 25.73 -8.08 1.25
N GLY A 425 25.49 -6.77 1.28
CA GLY A 425 26.47 -5.71 1.46
C GLY A 425 25.74 -4.42 1.88
N LEU A 426 26.52 -3.44 2.33
CA LEU A 426 26.03 -2.19 2.93
C LEU A 426 26.67 -1.03 2.15
N SER A 427 25.83 -0.15 1.62
CA SER A 427 26.19 0.93 0.70
C SER A 427 24.95 1.77 0.36
N ARG A 428 24.90 2.39 -0.82
CA ARG A 428 23.82 3.26 -1.29
C ARG A 428 22.71 2.46 -1.99
N PHE A 429 21.50 2.48 -1.44
CA PHE A 429 20.32 1.78 -1.98
C PHE A 429 19.19 2.75 -2.33
N GLY A 430 18.65 2.66 -3.55
CA GLY A 430 17.61 3.57 -4.03
C GLY A 430 16.67 2.94 -5.04
N LEU A 431 15.41 3.40 -5.10
CA LEU A 431 14.43 2.86 -6.05
C LEU A 431 14.52 3.53 -7.42
N MET A 432 14.45 2.72 -8.47
CA MET A 432 14.38 3.16 -9.86
C MET A 432 13.09 2.69 -10.55
N ILE A 433 12.71 3.39 -11.62
CA ILE A 433 11.51 3.13 -12.42
C ILE A 433 11.79 3.33 -13.92
N SER A 434 11.43 2.31 -14.72
CA SER A 434 11.68 2.26 -16.17
C SER A 434 10.54 2.83 -17.03
N ARG A 435 9.42 3.27 -16.42
CA ARG A 435 8.21 3.72 -17.14
C ARG A 435 7.52 4.88 -16.43
N TRP A 436 6.91 5.78 -17.21
CA TRP A 436 6.15 6.91 -16.68
C TRP A 436 4.94 6.44 -15.86
N SER A 437 4.97 6.72 -14.55
CA SER A 437 3.86 6.44 -13.63
C SER A 437 2.83 7.57 -13.71
N ILE A 438 1.54 7.22 -13.87
CA ILE A 438 0.47 8.19 -14.17
C ILE A 438 0.09 9.02 -12.94
N ASN A 439 0.02 8.38 -11.77
CA ASN A 439 -0.26 9.03 -10.49
C ASN A 439 0.75 8.57 -9.44
N LYS A 440 1.32 9.53 -8.69
CA LYS A 440 2.08 9.27 -7.47
C LYS A 440 1.21 9.58 -6.24
N LYS A 441 1.39 8.81 -5.16
CA LYS A 441 1.01 9.22 -3.81
C LYS A 441 1.92 10.39 -3.44
N ALA A 442 1.36 11.58 -3.25
CA ALA A 442 2.12 12.80 -3.04
C ALA A 442 1.74 13.46 -1.70
N GLN A 443 2.46 14.51 -1.34
CA GLN A 443 2.23 15.30 -0.14
C GLN A 443 2.43 16.79 -0.41
N VAL A 444 1.53 17.61 0.16
CA VAL A 444 1.66 19.07 0.24
C VAL A 444 2.25 19.43 1.60
N LEU A 445 3.45 20.00 1.64
CA LEU A 445 4.06 20.53 2.86
C LEU A 445 4.07 22.07 2.82
N LEU A 446 3.93 22.69 4.00
CA LEU A 446 3.72 24.13 4.15
C LEU A 446 4.68 24.69 5.19
N PHE A 447 5.43 25.74 4.82
CA PHE A 447 6.36 26.43 5.71
C PHE A 447 6.13 27.94 5.59
N TYR A 448 5.88 28.62 6.71
CA TYR A 448 5.59 30.04 6.73
C TYR A 448 6.74 30.84 7.34
N GLU A 449 7.23 31.82 6.58
CA GLU A 449 8.24 32.79 7.00
C GLU A 449 7.56 34.10 7.40
N LYS A 450 7.43 34.31 8.71
CA LYS A 450 6.75 35.48 9.28
C LYS A 450 7.39 36.82 8.85
N ARG A 451 8.72 36.85 8.64
CA ARG A 451 9.47 38.08 8.30
C ARG A 451 9.11 38.65 6.93
N MET A 452 8.83 37.77 5.97
CA MET A 452 8.55 38.13 4.57
C MET A 452 7.06 37.96 4.21
N SER A 453 6.21 37.59 5.17
CA SER A 453 4.80 37.19 4.97
C SER A 453 4.62 36.16 3.85
N LYS A 454 5.60 35.24 3.73
CA LYS A 454 5.72 34.30 2.61
C LYS A 454 5.42 32.87 3.08
N LEU A 455 4.57 32.18 2.32
CA LEU A 455 4.26 30.76 2.49
C LEU A 455 4.95 29.95 1.38
N TYR A 456 5.93 29.14 1.77
CA TYR A 456 6.54 28.14 0.91
C TYR A 456 5.65 26.89 0.84
N ILE A 457 5.28 26.49 -0.36
CA ILE A 457 4.44 25.31 -0.63
C ILE A 457 5.27 24.30 -1.42
N HIS A 458 5.38 23.09 -0.89
CA HIS A 458 6.08 21.96 -1.51
C HIS A 458 5.09 20.92 -2.01
N LEU A 459 5.17 20.56 -3.29
CA LEU A 459 4.50 19.39 -3.88
C LEU A 459 5.53 18.27 -4.06
N LEU A 460 5.59 17.31 -3.13
CA LEU A 460 6.64 16.27 -3.11
C LEU A 460 6.06 14.85 -3.17
N PRO A 461 6.83 13.86 -3.66
CA PRO A 461 6.49 12.45 -3.51
C PRO A 461 6.31 12.06 -2.03
N LYS A 462 5.36 11.17 -1.72
CA LYS A 462 5.03 10.77 -0.32
C LYS A 462 6.17 10.01 0.39
N ASN A 463 7.14 9.46 -0.35
CA ASN A 463 8.31 8.77 0.22
C ASN A 463 9.53 9.70 0.43
N VAL A 464 9.42 11.00 0.17
CA VAL A 464 10.36 12.00 0.71
C VAL A 464 10.10 12.20 2.21
N PRO A 465 11.10 12.05 3.10
CA PRO A 465 10.90 12.27 4.53
C PRO A 465 10.69 13.76 4.85
N VAL A 466 9.62 14.07 5.59
CA VAL A 466 9.28 15.45 6.00
C VAL A 466 10.41 16.10 6.82
N LYS A 467 11.27 15.30 7.47
CA LYS A 467 12.39 15.79 8.29
C LYS A 467 13.52 16.42 7.49
N GLU A 468 13.78 15.97 6.26
CA GLU A 468 14.76 16.62 5.37
C GLU A 468 14.26 18.01 4.96
N VAL A 469 13.02 18.09 4.50
CA VAL A 469 12.39 19.35 4.07
C VAL A 469 12.27 20.34 5.24
N GLN A 470 12.11 19.84 6.48
CA GLN A 470 12.18 20.66 7.70
C GLN A 470 13.59 21.23 7.99
N LYS A 471 14.68 20.57 7.57
CA LYS A 471 16.05 21.10 7.75
C LYS A 471 16.32 22.29 6.83
N ILE A 472 15.85 22.22 5.59
CA ILE A 472 15.98 23.29 4.59
C ILE A 472 15.19 24.55 5.01
N HIS A 473 14.09 24.35 5.74
CA HIS A 473 13.23 25.41 6.28
C HIS A 473 13.45 25.67 7.78
N GLU A 474 14.70 25.53 8.26
CA GLU A 474 15.06 25.89 9.63
C GLU A 474 14.74 27.37 9.93
N GLY A 475 14.13 27.63 11.09
CA GLY A 475 13.60 28.95 11.47
C GLY A 475 12.20 29.28 10.92
N ASN A 476 11.69 28.57 9.90
CA ASN A 476 10.33 28.78 9.38
C ASN A 476 9.29 27.95 10.16
N THR A 477 8.05 28.46 10.20
CA THR A 477 6.94 27.76 10.87
C THR A 477 6.40 26.64 9.97
N TYR A 478 6.73 25.38 10.26
CA TYR A 478 6.09 24.23 9.59
C TYR A 478 4.61 24.11 10.00
N ILE A 479 3.70 24.26 9.03
CA ILE A 479 2.26 24.21 9.27
C ILE A 479 1.76 22.77 9.08
N MET A 480 1.64 22.04 10.19
CA MET A 480 1.14 20.67 10.19
C MET A 480 -0.32 20.61 9.72
N THR A 481 -0.56 19.86 8.64
CA THR A 481 -1.89 19.64 8.04
C THR A 481 -1.97 18.26 7.38
N SER A 482 -3.14 17.84 6.89
CA SER A 482 -3.28 16.57 6.16
C SER A 482 -2.69 16.67 4.74
N SER A 483 -1.37 16.50 4.65
CA SER A 483 -0.55 16.70 3.45
C SER A 483 -0.93 15.81 2.25
N LYS A 484 -1.41 14.59 2.50
CA LYS A 484 -1.63 13.52 1.50
C LYS A 484 -2.49 13.98 0.30
N CYS A 485 -1.99 13.79 -0.91
CA CYS A 485 -2.68 13.99 -2.19
C CYS A 485 -2.29 12.91 -3.23
N GLN A 486 -2.78 13.04 -4.46
CA GLN A 486 -2.24 12.35 -5.64
C GLN A 486 -1.92 13.37 -6.71
N LEU A 487 -0.75 13.25 -7.34
CA LEU A 487 -0.28 14.15 -8.40
C LEU A 487 0.27 13.34 -9.58
N THR A 488 0.19 13.92 -10.77
CA THR A 488 0.65 13.33 -12.04
C THR A 488 1.99 13.98 -12.43
N PRO A 489 3.08 13.20 -12.60
CA PRO A 489 4.38 13.74 -13.01
C PRO A 489 4.32 14.53 -14.32
N GLY A 490 4.99 15.68 -14.36
CA GLY A 490 5.03 16.59 -15.51
C GLY A 490 3.75 17.38 -15.79
N LYS A 491 2.68 17.18 -14.99
CA LYS A 491 1.44 17.95 -15.10
C LYS A 491 1.51 19.23 -14.27
N LYS A 492 0.92 20.31 -14.79
CA LYS A 492 0.83 21.63 -14.15
C LYS A 492 -0.22 21.69 -13.03
N TYR A 493 0.15 22.38 -11.95
CA TYR A 493 -0.63 22.61 -10.72
C TYR A 493 -0.42 24.04 -10.22
N ARG A 494 -1.37 24.56 -9.44
CA ARG A 494 -1.26 25.88 -8.79
C ARG A 494 -1.93 25.93 -7.42
N PRO A 495 -1.42 26.75 -6.49
CA PRO A 495 -2.11 27.03 -5.24
C PRO A 495 -3.33 27.91 -5.52
N CYS A 496 -4.47 27.56 -4.92
CA CYS A 496 -5.67 28.40 -4.93
C CYS A 496 -5.94 28.84 -3.49
N CYS A 497 -5.61 30.09 -3.22
CA CYS A 497 -5.82 30.78 -1.95
C CYS A 497 -7.15 31.55 -1.98
N LYS A 498 -7.88 31.52 -0.86
CA LYS A 498 -9.02 32.42 -0.61
C LYS A 498 -8.83 33.09 0.75
N THR A 499 -8.50 34.38 0.71
CA THR A 499 -8.58 35.33 1.82
C THR A 499 -10.00 35.91 1.87
N THR A 500 -10.29 36.87 2.77
CA THR A 500 -11.54 37.63 2.73
C THR A 500 -11.45 38.89 1.89
N ASP A 501 -10.27 39.54 1.83
CA ASP A 501 -10.14 40.93 1.33
C ASP A 501 -8.84 41.22 0.54
N CYS A 502 -8.08 40.21 0.11
CA CYS A 502 -6.73 40.43 -0.46
C CYS A 502 -6.40 39.54 -1.67
N ASP A 503 -5.87 40.14 -2.73
CA ASP A 503 -5.10 39.41 -3.75
C ASP A 503 -3.86 38.74 -3.14
N TYR A 504 -3.44 37.62 -3.71
CA TYR A 504 -2.22 36.89 -3.33
C TYR A 504 -1.33 36.74 -4.56
N VAL A 505 -0.01 36.79 -4.37
CA VAL A 505 0.95 36.59 -5.46
C VAL A 505 1.64 35.25 -5.25
N SER A 506 1.33 34.28 -6.12
CA SER A 506 2.06 33.03 -6.22
C SER A 506 3.22 33.18 -7.21
N GLN A 507 4.40 32.71 -6.83
CA GLN A 507 5.60 32.69 -7.67
C GLN A 507 6.14 31.25 -7.71
N PRO A 508 6.09 30.56 -8.86
CA PRO A 508 5.32 30.90 -10.08
C PRO A 508 3.79 30.87 -9.85
N GLU A 509 3.00 31.31 -10.83
CA GLU A 509 1.54 31.14 -10.79
C GLU A 509 1.16 29.66 -10.81
N ASP A 510 1.79 28.89 -11.71
CA ASP A 510 1.54 27.47 -11.90
C ASP A 510 2.85 26.75 -12.29
N GLU A 511 3.08 25.54 -11.78
CA GLU A 511 4.28 24.74 -12.04
C GLU A 511 3.96 23.25 -12.18
N LYS A 512 4.83 22.52 -12.88
CA LYS A 512 4.78 21.07 -13.01
C LYS A 512 5.11 20.39 -11.69
N PHE A 513 4.36 19.36 -11.34
CA PHE A 513 4.82 18.40 -10.34
C PHE A 513 5.84 17.46 -10.97
N ASP A 514 7.11 17.64 -10.66
CA ASP A 514 8.15 16.66 -10.96
C ASP A 514 8.52 15.84 -9.71
N CYS A 515 8.98 14.60 -9.92
CA CYS A 515 9.29 13.68 -8.84
C CYS A 515 10.71 13.88 -8.35
N ASP A 516 10.92 14.94 -7.57
CA ASP A 516 12.20 15.20 -6.91
C ASP A 516 12.41 14.26 -5.71
N TYR A 517 13.65 13.81 -5.56
CA TYR A 517 14.15 12.93 -4.50
C TYR A 517 15.57 13.30 -4.06
N ASP A 518 16.19 14.30 -4.67
CA ASP A 518 17.51 14.80 -4.27
C ASP A 518 17.39 15.55 -2.93
N PRO A 519 18.39 15.52 -2.03
CA PRO A 519 18.33 16.23 -0.74
C PRO A 519 18.18 17.76 -0.84
N ASN A 520 18.24 18.35 -2.04
CA ASN A 520 18.07 19.78 -2.29
C ASN A 520 16.60 20.19 -2.57
N TYR A 521 15.65 19.79 -1.71
CA TYR A 521 14.22 20.04 -1.92
C TYR A 521 13.87 21.55 -1.99
N HIS A 522 13.62 22.05 -3.20
CA HIS A 522 13.19 23.44 -3.43
C HIS A 522 11.66 23.62 -3.30
N PRO A 523 11.17 24.77 -2.78
CA PRO A 523 9.73 25.09 -2.79
C PRO A 523 9.15 25.08 -4.21
N THR A 524 7.97 24.49 -4.38
CA THR A 524 7.24 24.47 -5.66
C THR A 524 6.52 25.80 -5.93
N PHE A 525 6.07 26.47 -4.86
CA PHE A 525 5.50 27.81 -4.93
C PHE A 525 5.93 28.65 -3.72
N GLU A 526 6.21 29.91 -3.97
CA GLU A 526 6.27 30.97 -2.96
C GLU A 526 5.01 31.82 -3.06
N VAL A 527 4.16 31.79 -2.03
CA VAL A 527 2.96 32.63 -1.97
C VAL A 527 3.17 33.78 -1.00
N LEU A 528 3.18 35.00 -1.53
CA LEU A 528 3.24 36.22 -0.73
C LEU A 528 1.83 36.68 -0.35
N PHE A 529 1.68 37.09 0.91
CA PHE A 529 0.46 37.66 1.46
C PHE A 529 0.71 39.07 2.00
N ASP A 530 -0.34 39.90 2.06
CA ASP A 530 -0.31 41.13 2.85
C ASP A 530 -0.09 40.79 4.35
N PRO A 531 0.78 41.51 5.09
CA PRO A 531 1.07 41.25 6.49
C PRO A 531 -0.15 41.23 7.44
N ALA A 532 -1.29 41.80 7.06
CA ALA A 532 -2.55 41.73 7.81
C ALA A 532 -3.25 40.35 7.71
N VAL A 533 -2.91 39.51 6.73
CA VAL A 533 -3.56 38.23 6.47
C VAL A 533 -3.12 37.17 7.49
N ASN A 534 -3.85 37.08 8.60
CA ASN A 534 -3.59 36.07 9.64
C ASN A 534 -4.11 34.65 9.32
N LYS A 535 -4.94 34.50 8.28
CA LYS A 535 -5.57 33.24 7.87
C LYS A 535 -5.84 33.20 6.36
N VAL A 536 -5.66 32.04 5.75
CA VAL A 536 -5.98 31.79 4.33
C VAL A 536 -6.69 30.45 4.19
N THR A 537 -7.68 30.36 3.30
CA THR A 537 -8.21 29.06 2.86
C THR A 537 -7.39 28.58 1.67
N LEU A 538 -6.49 27.61 1.90
CA LEU A 538 -5.58 27.09 0.87
C LEU A 538 -6.09 25.78 0.27
N SER A 539 -5.97 25.66 -1.05
CA SER A 539 -6.16 24.43 -1.83
C SER A 539 -5.10 24.31 -2.92
N VAL A 540 -4.95 23.13 -3.53
CA VAL A 540 -4.16 22.97 -4.77
C VAL A 540 -5.09 22.44 -5.86
N ILE A 541 -5.04 23.09 -7.02
CA ILE A 541 -5.84 22.77 -8.20
C ILE A 541 -4.94 22.42 -9.40
N ASP A 542 -5.48 21.69 -10.37
CA ASP A 542 -4.79 21.33 -11.60
C ASP A 542 -5.06 22.31 -12.76
N GLU A 543 -4.43 22.06 -13.91
CA GLU A 543 -4.65 22.73 -15.21
C GLU A 543 -6.12 22.84 -15.71
N LYS A 544 -7.09 22.25 -15.00
CA LYS A 544 -8.53 22.20 -15.32
C LYS A 544 -9.39 22.66 -14.15
N ASP A 545 -8.80 23.41 -13.22
CA ASP A 545 -9.36 23.91 -11.98
C ASP A 545 -9.95 22.82 -11.05
N GLN A 546 -9.56 21.56 -11.23
CA GLN A 546 -9.98 20.47 -10.36
C GLN A 546 -9.11 20.42 -9.11
N VAL A 547 -9.78 20.42 -7.95
CA VAL A 547 -9.17 20.32 -6.62
C VAL A 547 -8.49 18.96 -6.43
N VAL A 548 -7.16 18.96 -6.43
CA VAL A 548 -6.33 17.76 -6.12
C VAL A 548 -5.89 17.70 -4.66
N TRP A 549 -5.91 18.84 -3.95
CA TRP A 549 -5.74 18.89 -2.49
C TRP A 549 -6.79 19.82 -1.89
N ARG A 550 -7.66 19.25 -1.05
CA ARG A 550 -8.91 19.88 -0.61
C ARG A 550 -8.70 21.20 0.16
N PRO A 551 -9.55 22.23 -0.06
CA PRO A 551 -9.53 23.48 0.67
C PRO A 551 -9.59 23.29 2.18
N ARG A 552 -8.81 24.09 2.90
CA ARG A 552 -8.80 24.14 4.36
C ARG A 552 -8.31 25.49 4.85
N MET A 553 -8.69 25.86 6.07
CA MET A 553 -8.10 27.01 6.74
C MET A 553 -6.66 26.71 7.16
N VAL A 554 -5.77 27.64 6.87
CA VAL A 554 -4.36 27.70 7.26
C VAL A 554 -4.18 29.01 8.04
N LEU A 555 -3.57 28.94 9.22
CA LEU A 555 -3.25 30.11 10.04
C LEU A 555 -1.83 30.57 9.69
N LEU A 556 -1.69 31.84 9.33
CA LEU A 556 -0.41 32.51 9.04
C LEU A 556 0.10 33.30 10.27
N THR A 557 -0.49 33.07 11.43
CA THR A 557 0.01 33.55 12.72
C THR A 557 1.28 32.79 13.10
N GLY A 558 2.45 33.24 12.63
CA GLY A 558 3.74 32.73 13.08
C GLY A 558 3.85 32.83 14.61
N THR A 559 4.01 31.68 15.26
CA THR A 559 3.60 31.47 16.66
C THR A 559 4.56 32.08 17.70
N GLU A 560 4.42 33.37 17.95
CA GLU A 560 5.04 34.02 19.12
C GLU A 560 4.26 33.68 20.41
N ARG A 561 4.99 33.24 21.45
CA ARG A 561 4.45 33.01 22.79
C ARG A 561 4.46 34.30 23.61
N ALA A 562 3.30 34.93 23.77
CA ALA A 562 2.88 35.68 24.98
C ALA A 562 1.41 36.10 24.79
N SER A 563 0.45 35.33 25.32
CA SER A 563 -0.18 35.55 26.65
C SER A 563 -1.31 36.58 26.63
N PRO A 564 -2.39 36.42 27.43
CA PRO A 564 -2.51 35.53 28.59
C PRO A 564 -3.55 34.38 28.43
N GLY A 565 -3.36 33.28 29.16
CA GLY A 565 -4.51 32.54 29.70
C GLY A 565 -4.77 31.10 29.26
N MET A 566 -3.95 30.44 28.42
CA MET A 566 -4.05 28.99 28.20
C MET A 566 -2.68 28.33 28.03
N ASP A 567 -2.36 27.41 28.94
CA ASP A 567 -1.01 26.87 29.14
C ASP A 567 -0.78 25.61 28.28
N THR A 568 -0.30 25.81 27.06
CA THR A 568 0.00 24.70 26.13
C THR A 568 1.27 23.93 26.50
N THR A 569 2.13 24.49 27.34
CA THR A 569 3.37 23.87 27.85
C THR A 569 3.09 22.59 28.64
N GLY A 570 2.01 22.60 29.41
CA GLY A 570 1.66 21.49 30.29
C GLY A 570 1.34 20.18 29.60
N ALA A 571 0.73 20.21 28.41
CA ALA A 571 0.39 18.99 27.68
C ALA A 571 1.64 18.20 27.25
N ASP A 572 2.70 18.91 26.87
CA ASP A 572 3.93 18.29 26.36
C ASP A 572 4.81 17.80 27.52
N PHE A 573 4.86 18.53 28.64
CA PHE A 573 5.47 18.05 29.89
C PHE A 573 4.85 16.71 30.34
N VAL A 574 3.52 16.59 30.28
CA VAL A 574 2.78 15.39 30.73
C VAL A 574 3.08 14.17 29.87
N ASP A 575 3.33 14.36 28.58
CA ASP A 575 3.73 13.29 27.66
C ASP A 575 5.23 12.98 27.75
N GLN A 576 6.09 13.98 27.94
CA GLN A 576 7.54 13.83 28.12
C GLN A 576 7.91 13.09 29.41
N HIS A 577 7.24 13.40 30.53
CA HIS A 577 7.61 12.86 31.86
C HIS A 577 6.70 11.72 32.34
N ARG A 578 5.89 11.13 31.45
CA ARG A 578 4.83 10.12 31.72
C ARG A 578 5.21 9.05 32.74
N GLU A 579 6.38 8.42 32.60
CA GLU A 579 6.80 7.34 33.52
C GLU A 579 7.17 7.86 34.91
N LYS A 580 7.93 8.96 34.99
CA LYS A 580 8.30 9.59 36.27
C LYS A 580 7.06 10.10 37.00
N LEU A 581 6.06 10.61 36.27
CA LEU A 581 4.77 11.04 36.82
C LEU A 581 3.92 9.85 37.32
N ILE A 582 3.87 8.74 36.58
CA ILE A 582 3.21 7.50 37.03
C ILE A 582 3.83 6.93 38.32
N GLN A 583 5.14 7.11 38.52
CA GLN A 583 5.84 6.63 39.71
C GLN A 583 5.74 7.56 40.92
N ARG A 584 5.75 8.89 40.71
CA ARG A 584 5.94 9.88 41.80
C ARG A 584 4.66 10.60 42.24
N VAL A 585 3.62 10.64 41.42
CA VAL A 585 2.34 11.31 41.78
C VAL A 585 1.56 10.45 42.76
N PHE A 586 1.40 10.93 43.99
CA PHE A 586 0.69 10.20 45.06
C PHE A 586 -0.75 10.68 45.32
N SER A 587 -1.07 11.97 45.17
CA SER A 587 -2.42 12.53 45.37
C SER A 587 -3.33 12.35 44.15
N VAL A 588 -3.35 11.16 43.53
CA VAL A 588 -4.00 10.93 42.23
C VAL A 588 -5.49 11.28 42.24
N MET A 589 -6.20 10.91 43.33
CA MET A 589 -7.64 11.16 43.44
C MET A 589 -7.98 12.66 43.48
N GLU A 590 -7.20 13.49 44.18
CA GLU A 590 -7.42 14.96 44.21
C GLU A 590 -7.31 15.60 42.81
N ILE A 591 -6.52 14.98 41.92
CA ILE A 591 -6.36 15.40 40.53
C ILE A 591 -7.55 14.89 39.68
N ALA A 592 -7.96 13.64 39.88
CA ALA A 592 -9.14 13.05 39.24
C ALA A 592 -10.43 13.81 39.60
N ASP A 593 -10.61 14.22 40.86
CA ASP A 593 -11.74 15.05 41.34
C ASP A 593 -11.85 16.37 40.57
N ARG A 594 -10.73 17.04 40.37
CA ARG A 594 -10.65 18.33 39.68
C ARG A 594 -10.86 18.20 38.16
N LEU A 595 -10.40 17.11 37.55
CA LEU A 595 -10.71 16.80 36.16
C LEU A 595 -12.19 16.40 35.98
N LYS A 596 -12.76 15.63 36.91
CA LYS A 596 -14.18 15.22 36.91
C LYS A 596 -15.12 16.41 37.08
N SER A 597 -14.86 17.30 38.05
CA SER A 597 -15.66 18.52 38.26
C SER A 597 -15.60 19.49 37.06
N LYS A 598 -14.48 19.50 36.31
CA LYS A 598 -14.35 20.18 35.01
C LYS A 598 -14.93 19.40 33.82
N LYS A 599 -15.56 18.24 34.04
CA LYS A 599 -16.13 17.33 33.03
C LYS A 599 -15.12 16.85 31.97
N MET A 600 -13.84 16.78 32.33
CA MET A 600 -12.74 16.34 31.46
C MET A 600 -12.47 14.83 31.49
N ILE A 601 -13.04 14.11 32.46
CA ILE A 601 -13.09 12.65 32.51
C ILE A 601 -14.52 12.20 32.84
N SER A 602 -14.94 11.02 32.38
CA SER A 602 -16.29 10.49 32.63
C SER A 602 -16.44 9.90 34.04
N ASP A 603 -17.69 9.76 34.51
CA ASP A 603 -18.01 9.07 35.76
C ASP A 603 -17.50 7.62 35.79
N GLU A 604 -17.55 6.92 34.67
CA GLU A 604 -17.03 5.56 34.50
C GLU A 604 -15.51 5.52 34.65
N MET A 605 -14.79 6.40 33.96
CA MET A 605 -13.33 6.52 34.07
C MET A 605 -12.91 6.86 35.50
N TYR A 606 -13.58 7.82 36.13
CA TYR A 606 -13.35 8.18 37.52
C TYR A 606 -13.60 7.00 38.48
N SER A 607 -14.71 6.27 38.31
CA SER A 607 -15.04 5.12 39.15
C SER A 607 -13.96 4.04 39.05
N ASN A 608 -13.52 3.72 37.83
CA ASN A 608 -12.44 2.78 37.58
C ASN A 608 -11.11 3.19 38.25
N ILE A 609 -10.81 4.48 38.33
CA ILE A 609 -9.63 4.99 39.07
C ILE A 609 -9.85 4.83 40.59
N SER A 610 -11.02 5.22 41.11
CA SER A 610 -11.30 5.22 42.56
C SER A 610 -11.32 3.84 43.24
N VAL A 611 -11.50 2.76 42.47
CA VAL A 611 -11.52 1.38 42.97
C VAL A 611 -10.12 0.79 43.13
N GLU A 612 -9.09 1.36 42.48
CA GLU A 612 -7.72 0.84 42.59
C GLU A 612 -7.02 1.23 43.89
N SER A 613 -6.32 0.26 44.50
CA SER A 613 -5.79 0.37 45.87
C SER A 613 -4.40 1.01 45.99
N SER A 614 -3.78 1.45 44.88
CA SER A 614 -2.48 2.13 44.93
C SER A 614 -2.38 3.28 43.91
N SER A 615 -1.72 4.36 44.32
CA SER A 615 -1.48 5.56 43.50
C SER A 615 -0.87 5.23 42.14
N TYR A 616 0.13 4.34 42.08
CA TYR A 616 0.74 3.89 40.83
C TYR A 616 -0.28 3.33 39.81
N LYS A 617 -1.24 2.52 40.28
CA LYS A 617 -2.30 1.98 39.41
C LYS A 617 -3.35 3.01 39.07
N GLN A 618 -3.80 3.79 40.06
CA GLN A 618 -4.70 4.93 39.86
C GLN A 618 -4.15 5.88 38.79
N MET A 619 -2.85 6.20 38.85
CA MET A 619 -2.17 7.11 37.93
C MET A 619 -2.04 6.50 36.52
N ARG A 620 -1.83 5.18 36.41
CA ARG A 620 -1.90 4.47 35.11
C ARG A 620 -3.29 4.49 34.48
N LEU A 621 -4.36 4.38 35.27
CA LEU A 621 -5.73 4.50 34.77
C LEU A 621 -6.09 5.95 34.42
N LEU A 622 -5.67 6.92 35.25
CA LEU A 622 -5.83 8.34 34.96
C LEU A 622 -5.13 8.72 33.65
N TYR A 623 -3.91 8.23 33.40
CA TYR A 623 -3.21 8.47 32.12
C TYR A 623 -3.99 7.98 30.90
N ARG A 624 -4.71 6.85 30.98
CA ARG A 624 -5.59 6.41 29.88
C ARG A 624 -6.70 7.44 29.60
N SER A 625 -7.24 8.06 30.65
CA SER A 625 -8.23 9.13 30.54
C SER A 625 -7.62 10.42 29.96
N LEU A 626 -6.39 10.78 30.35
CA LEU A 626 -5.63 11.89 29.75
C LEU A 626 -5.33 11.65 28.26
N ASP A 627 -4.96 10.42 27.90
CA ASP A 627 -4.70 10.01 26.52
C ASP A 627 -5.98 10.08 25.67
N SER A 628 -7.13 9.66 26.20
CA SER A 628 -8.43 9.81 25.51
C SER A 628 -8.96 11.25 25.45
N GLY A 629 -8.66 12.07 26.46
CA GLY A 629 -9.07 13.48 26.52
C GLY A 629 -8.20 14.43 25.68
N GLY A 630 -7.03 13.96 25.23
CA GLY A 630 -6.11 14.73 24.40
C GLY A 630 -5.47 15.94 25.09
N ARG A 631 -4.82 16.79 24.30
CA ARG A 631 -3.92 17.86 24.81
C ARG A 631 -4.61 18.86 25.76
N ALA A 632 -5.90 19.12 25.60
CA ALA A 632 -6.65 20.01 26.51
C ALA A 632 -6.75 19.43 27.93
N VAL A 633 -7.04 18.14 28.05
CA VAL A 633 -7.14 17.43 29.34
C VAL A 633 -5.75 17.23 29.95
N LYS A 634 -4.71 17.00 29.13
CA LYS A 634 -3.30 16.95 29.58
C LYS A 634 -2.81 18.30 30.12
N ALA A 635 -3.12 19.42 29.46
CA ALA A 635 -2.79 20.76 29.94
C ALA A 635 -3.47 21.10 31.28
N GLU A 636 -4.75 20.75 31.45
CA GLU A 636 -5.43 20.93 32.73
C GLU A 636 -4.89 20.00 33.82
N PHE A 637 -4.59 18.73 33.50
CA PHE A 637 -3.91 17.82 34.43
C PHE A 637 -2.58 18.40 34.92
N TYR A 638 -1.74 18.94 34.01
CA TYR A 638 -0.50 19.63 34.39
C TYR A 638 -0.76 20.81 35.30
N LYS A 639 -1.75 21.65 34.99
CA LYS A 639 -2.08 22.81 35.85
C LYS A 639 -2.47 22.35 37.25
N ILE A 640 -3.34 21.34 37.36
CA ILE A 640 -3.73 20.76 38.65
C ILE A 640 -2.53 20.14 39.37
N LEU A 641 -1.65 19.45 38.65
CA LEU A 641 -0.41 18.88 39.19
C LEU A 641 0.53 19.98 39.72
N ARG A 642 0.71 21.09 39.01
CA ARG A 642 1.53 22.23 39.45
C ARG A 642 0.92 22.94 40.66
N GLU A 643 -0.41 23.03 40.75
CA GLU A 643 -1.12 23.54 41.94
C GLU A 643 -1.06 22.61 43.16
N LYS A 644 -0.88 21.29 42.98
CA LYS A 644 -1.01 20.28 44.04
C LYS A 644 0.29 19.62 44.47
N GLN A 645 1.21 19.38 43.55
CA GLN A 645 2.49 18.70 43.77
C GLN A 645 3.63 19.44 43.01
N PRO A 646 3.85 20.76 43.27
CA PRO A 646 4.81 21.58 42.52
C PRO A 646 6.22 21.00 42.54
N PHE A 647 6.68 20.44 43.66
CA PHE A 647 7.98 19.77 43.78
C PHE A 647 8.24 18.64 42.78
N ILE A 648 7.19 18.00 42.22
CA ILE A 648 7.34 17.03 41.12
C ILE A 648 7.53 17.76 39.79
N VAL A 649 6.82 18.86 39.58
CA VAL A 649 6.94 19.69 38.37
C VAL A 649 8.30 20.36 38.31
N ASP A 650 8.72 21.02 39.39
CA ASP A 650 9.96 21.80 39.44
C ASP A 650 11.23 20.92 39.31
N ASP A 651 11.22 19.71 39.89
CA ASP A 651 12.29 18.70 39.74
C ASP A 651 12.37 18.11 38.32
N LEU A 652 11.23 18.00 37.62
CA LEU A 652 11.19 17.51 36.25
C LEU A 652 11.45 18.60 35.20
N GLU A 653 11.06 19.85 35.47
CA GLU A 653 11.33 21.02 34.62
C GLU A 653 12.78 21.50 34.72
N SER A 654 13.40 21.42 35.91
CA SER A 654 14.79 21.88 36.12
C SER A 654 15.86 20.97 35.51
N GLY A 655 15.53 19.71 35.20
CA GLY A 655 16.43 18.74 34.56
C GLY A 655 17.60 18.24 35.42
N VAL A 656 17.83 18.84 36.59
CA VAL A 656 18.84 18.42 37.56
C VAL A 656 18.31 17.21 38.32
N SER A 657 18.80 16.03 37.96
CA SER A 657 18.51 14.82 38.74
C SER A 657 19.24 14.89 40.08
N LEU A 658 18.56 15.38 41.12
CA LEU A 658 19.01 15.20 42.51
C LEU A 658 19.00 13.70 42.83
N THR A 659 20.19 13.18 43.16
CA THR A 659 20.49 11.77 43.47
C THR A 659 20.11 11.39 44.89
#